data_AF-A0A820YG31-F1
#
_entry.id   AF-A0A820YG31-F1
#
_cell.length_a   1.000
_cell.length_b   1.000
_cell.length_c   1.000
_cell.angle_alpha   90.00
_cell.angle_beta   90.00
_cell.angle_gamma   90.00
#
_symmetry.space_group_name_H-M   'P 1'
#
loop_
_entity.id
_entity.type
_entity.pdbx_description
1 polymer ?
#
loop_
_entity_poly.entity_id
_entity_poly.type
_entity_poly.pdbx_seq_one_letter_code
_entity_poly.pdbx_strand_id
1 'polypeptide(L)'
;MQDSYSVSAAMEKLVHLTSQPYHQLDIRAALSTEIKKAHQASGKFSKISTHVLDTIDANMSEQLENRLQEAKNNYTGERIVLILCNMGSFHWIGILLGFNIDGCIWRAQSFDPVTGSDHLTDKIQTAFSKVYPDIILRVNTLLKHKDHTKSAILTIANLLIATDDAQFSQRDSLNGQQLNSSYDDGRQNNKNKMDQVQAYPTSNEGNISEYDELEKQVAARLKSFNITDIEILPEKIRRSEQRVKDFREDGRHDDAEKESKHLSDLKEMLTLSQKITKLKASKDSGEGQLIALEESLTNSKIKLKITDLTVLPEKIRRTEERVKDFRDDGRNDDAERETRFLSDLKELLALSENITKLKISGSNCDSQSVTLEERLANIKARFNITDLSVLSEKILRSEQRIKDFRDAGRNDDAEKETKYVDELKELQELGKRKDDLKLPNTQSEVTIDSSASKQAEEKIESSSTKTDKLVLTDLDTLHQDLLFLPVCAEKVAMQLLEYFQQIMASQNKSVTFSNSSVYQLFHELENQMDQEEMLSESVRKNLQDLQRYIDNQNVSAAIGCLGELLKKIRPLHVQEIQRLIDKAKAAAKVIEDQDVILLIGETGTGKSTTIQFLAGCQMEKKKVEVENGRFLEHVEAVEPIKNPELRRIISSPRNKSETRYITPVTVPLRDIFGPHETGEFIICDAPGFGDTAGPEVDIANGVGVIEAIRGCKSVKILALSSYKSLGDRGQGIQKLTHLLINMMCDIEDRLGSIFYGFTKYPSSSDISALLIDVKISKVDTDPLLRSDNAFVAVLTDMINKTKVGAEKIDPLSGDPKRTIERLKQVRGIMYPRDVFQFSMSENTQACIASQVQRDSSNVKVALKHRNHSLVKHYLNNVKTLNDLLEQSSIRDAYAELVRFVSNTINEHCSEVMKKFNRALASQDGLRDEDIREYKSCVEYIEQIQVLRENVGSDLLLPDTLMVNIRSELDKRAQSLHDEELHSVSMRIYLENLGLLKNSFDEFGALHQRCCRDFENRLEKLAQSVHEPIDANEFSKVAEIILLISKCSTGLNNNFHGLVEQQYRKTVSAVLEYLSNVSEKINHMVDSIRLSESDVKMIKTCMNILRAARDNVSLQDRIETYRKMFQKQKNDSMVNVKGLNEICNEFIEKVVSYFNQINNRVEQIFEASGDHALEDIENLVNDMDAIRTIPEIESKTAGAYYRTAEKIRGYMQQIQRDVEQMMQTIEQQSGTPNYGKIARSLSRLKSGKWMNR
;
A
#
# COMPACT_ATOMS: atom_id res chain seq x y z
N MET A 1 8.17 -24.06 -13.72
CA MET A 1 7.13 -23.19 -13.16
C MET A 1 5.77 -23.81 -13.50
N GLN A 2 5.15 -24.48 -12.54
CA GLN A 2 3.74 -24.90 -12.59
C GLN A 2 3.16 -24.49 -11.24
N ASP A 3 2.59 -23.29 -11.17
CA ASP A 3 1.76 -22.93 -10.02
C ASP A 3 0.47 -23.76 -10.10
N SER A 4 0.15 -24.48 -9.03
CA SER A 4 -1.08 -25.26 -8.92
C SER A 4 -2.28 -24.30 -8.94
N TYR A 5 -2.89 -24.10 -10.10
CA TYR A 5 -4.17 -23.41 -10.22
C TYR A 5 -5.23 -24.19 -9.44
N SER A 6 -5.67 -23.67 -8.29
CA SER A 6 -6.76 -24.27 -7.52
C SER A 6 -8.11 -24.00 -8.21
N VAL A 7 -9.06 -24.93 -8.07
CA VAL A 7 -10.44 -24.77 -8.59
C VAL A 7 -11.10 -23.49 -8.05
N SER A 8 -10.76 -23.09 -6.81
CA SER A 8 -11.25 -21.86 -6.18
C SER A 8 -10.74 -20.61 -6.90
N ALA A 9 -9.45 -20.54 -7.18
CA ALA A 9 -8.83 -19.39 -7.85
C ALA A 9 -9.31 -19.21 -9.30
N ALA A 10 -9.59 -20.32 -10.00
CA ALA A 10 -10.16 -20.27 -11.36
C ALA A 10 -11.64 -19.82 -11.35
N MET A 11 -12.42 -20.24 -10.35
CA MET A 11 -13.80 -19.79 -10.15
C MET A 11 -13.87 -18.32 -9.77
N GLU A 12 -12.95 -17.82 -8.92
CA GLU A 12 -12.83 -16.41 -8.54
C GLU A 12 -12.60 -15.49 -9.75
N LYS A 13 -11.70 -15.86 -10.68
CA LYS A 13 -11.47 -15.11 -11.92
C LYS A 13 -12.69 -15.07 -12.85
N LEU A 14 -13.59 -16.06 -12.76
CA LEU A 14 -14.78 -16.20 -13.60
C LEU A 14 -16.09 -15.92 -12.83
N VAL A 15 -16.03 -15.25 -11.66
CA VAL A 15 -17.20 -14.92 -10.81
C VAL A 15 -18.30 -14.19 -11.58
N HIS A 16 -17.94 -13.37 -12.56
CA HIS A 16 -18.89 -12.66 -13.41
C HIS A 16 -19.78 -13.58 -14.26
N LEU A 17 -19.37 -14.84 -14.50
CA LEU A 17 -20.17 -15.86 -15.18
C LEU A 17 -21.04 -16.68 -14.21
N THR A 18 -20.74 -16.66 -12.91
CA THR A 18 -21.51 -17.39 -11.87
C THR A 18 -22.79 -16.68 -11.42
N SER A 19 -23.00 -15.42 -11.82
CA SER A 19 -24.16 -14.61 -11.45
C SER A 19 -25.37 -14.73 -12.40
N GLN A 20 -25.22 -15.43 -13.54
CA GLN A 20 -26.31 -15.69 -14.48
C GLN A 20 -26.91 -17.09 -14.25
N PRO A 21 -28.24 -17.27 -14.43
CA PRO A 21 -28.84 -18.60 -14.38
C PRO A 21 -28.20 -19.53 -15.42
N TYR A 22 -27.75 -20.72 -15.00
CA TYR A 22 -27.01 -21.66 -15.85
C TYR A 22 -27.70 -22.03 -17.18
N HIS A 23 -29.02 -21.94 -17.24
CA HIS A 23 -29.82 -22.20 -18.45
C HIS A 23 -29.79 -21.06 -19.49
N GLN A 24 -29.25 -19.88 -19.14
CA GLN A 24 -29.16 -18.71 -20.01
C GLN A 24 -27.72 -18.40 -20.46
N LEU A 25 -26.73 -19.16 -19.99
CA LEU A 25 -25.32 -18.92 -20.31
C LEU A 25 -24.97 -19.50 -21.70
N ASP A 26 -24.72 -18.62 -22.67
CA ASP A 26 -24.08 -18.99 -23.94
C ASP A 26 -22.57 -19.21 -23.71
N ILE A 27 -22.19 -20.46 -23.47
CA ILE A 27 -20.83 -20.88 -23.10
C ILE A 27 -19.82 -20.54 -24.19
N ARG A 28 -20.23 -20.57 -25.46
CA ARG A 28 -19.34 -20.20 -26.56
C ARG A 28 -19.08 -18.71 -26.59
N ALA A 29 -20.13 -17.90 -26.43
CA ALA A 29 -20.01 -16.45 -26.35
C ALA A 29 -19.15 -16.04 -25.14
N ALA A 30 -19.32 -16.72 -24.00
CA ALA A 30 -18.49 -16.54 -22.81
C ALA A 30 -17.01 -16.85 -23.08
N LEU A 31 -16.69 -18.05 -23.59
CA LEU A 31 -15.31 -18.44 -23.92
C LEU A 31 -14.67 -17.48 -24.93
N SER A 32 -15.41 -17.09 -25.97
CA SER A 32 -14.92 -16.16 -26.99
C SER A 32 -14.64 -14.76 -26.41
N THR A 33 -15.45 -14.32 -25.44
CA THR A 33 -15.26 -13.05 -24.75
C THR A 33 -14.02 -13.07 -23.86
N GLU A 34 -13.81 -14.15 -23.11
CA GLU A 34 -12.64 -14.30 -22.25
C GLU A 34 -11.34 -14.42 -23.05
N ILE A 35 -11.35 -15.10 -24.20
CA ILE A 35 -10.20 -15.14 -25.11
C ILE A 35 -9.89 -13.74 -25.66
N LYS A 36 -10.90 -12.94 -26.00
CA LYS A 36 -10.69 -11.55 -26.45
C LYS A 36 -10.11 -10.67 -25.35
N LYS A 37 -10.60 -10.80 -24.10
CA LYS A 37 -10.05 -10.09 -22.94
C LYS A 37 -8.61 -10.48 -22.66
N ALA A 38 -8.29 -11.78 -22.72
CA ALA A 38 -6.94 -12.29 -22.55
C ALA A 38 -5.98 -11.69 -23.60
N HIS A 39 -6.39 -11.62 -24.87
CA HIS A 39 -5.60 -10.96 -25.93
C HIS A 39 -5.42 -9.44 -25.71
N GLN A 40 -6.38 -8.75 -25.11
CA GLN A 40 -6.30 -7.30 -24.86
C GLN A 40 -5.47 -6.94 -23.63
N ALA A 41 -5.47 -7.77 -22.58
CA ALA A 41 -4.78 -7.51 -21.32
C ALA A 41 -3.25 -7.69 -21.41
N SER A 42 -2.78 -8.50 -22.36
CA SER A 42 -1.37 -8.79 -22.52
C SER A 42 -0.78 -8.09 -23.75
N GLY A 43 -0.02 -7.00 -23.57
CA GLY A 43 0.78 -6.38 -24.63
C GLY A 43 1.94 -7.25 -25.18
N LYS A 44 1.97 -8.55 -24.87
CA LYS A 44 3.02 -9.54 -25.20
C LYS A 44 2.49 -10.95 -25.56
N PHE A 45 1.22 -11.14 -25.90
CA PHE A 45 0.75 -12.40 -26.50
C PHE A 45 1.16 -12.51 -27.98
N SER A 46 1.61 -13.69 -28.41
CA SER A 46 2.16 -13.92 -29.75
C SER A 46 1.14 -14.47 -30.76
N LYS A 47 1.15 -13.87 -31.96
CA LYS A 47 0.88 -14.33 -33.35
C LYS A 47 0.04 -15.59 -33.72
N ILE A 48 -0.30 -16.54 -32.85
CA ILE A 48 -1.06 -17.74 -33.23
C ILE A 48 -2.57 -17.47 -33.14
N SER A 49 -3.30 -17.59 -34.25
CA SER A 49 -4.74 -17.29 -34.27
C SER A 49 -5.53 -18.35 -33.49
N THR A 50 -6.42 -17.92 -32.59
CA THR A 50 -7.29 -18.83 -31.82
C THR A 50 -8.72 -18.73 -32.32
N HIS A 51 -9.33 -19.88 -32.68
CA HIS A 51 -10.68 -19.99 -33.23
C HIS A 51 -11.57 -20.85 -32.34
N VAL A 52 -12.78 -20.36 -32.03
CA VAL A 52 -13.79 -21.10 -31.26
C VAL A 52 -14.93 -21.53 -32.18
N LEU A 53 -15.05 -22.84 -32.40
CA LEU A 53 -16.12 -23.40 -33.24
C LEU A 53 -17.47 -23.41 -32.51
N ASP A 54 -18.56 -23.63 -33.24
CA ASP A 54 -19.89 -23.74 -32.62
C ASP A 54 -19.95 -24.96 -31.68
N THR A 55 -20.85 -24.92 -30.69
CA THR A 55 -21.08 -26.02 -29.75
C THR A 55 -21.67 -27.25 -30.44
N ILE A 56 -21.35 -28.43 -29.91
CA ILE A 56 -21.90 -29.71 -30.35
C ILE A 56 -22.90 -30.20 -29.30
N ASP A 57 -24.13 -30.51 -29.70
CA ASP A 57 -25.21 -30.97 -28.81
C ASP A 57 -25.62 -32.42 -29.16
N ALA A 58 -25.93 -33.24 -28.13
CA ALA A 58 -26.68 -34.52 -28.08
C ALA A 58 -26.49 -35.60 -29.18
N ASN A 59 -26.36 -35.28 -30.47
CA ASN A 59 -26.05 -36.18 -31.58
C ASN A 59 -24.55 -36.10 -31.95
N MET A 60 -23.71 -36.51 -30.98
CA MET A 60 -22.27 -36.22 -30.90
C MET A 60 -21.41 -36.63 -32.10
N SER A 61 -21.59 -37.81 -32.69
CA SER A 61 -20.57 -38.37 -33.60
C SER A 61 -20.50 -37.70 -34.96
N GLU A 62 -21.63 -37.40 -35.59
CA GLU A 62 -21.68 -36.76 -36.92
C GLU A 62 -21.39 -35.25 -36.84
N GLN A 63 -21.90 -34.57 -35.80
CA GLN A 63 -21.60 -33.16 -35.58
C GLN A 63 -20.13 -32.92 -35.21
N LEU A 64 -19.54 -33.76 -34.36
CA LEU A 64 -18.12 -33.68 -34.03
C LEU A 64 -17.25 -33.96 -35.27
N GLU A 65 -17.59 -34.95 -36.08
CA GLU A 65 -16.89 -35.24 -37.34
C GLU A 65 -16.92 -34.02 -38.29
N ASN A 66 -18.09 -33.38 -38.45
CA ASN A 66 -18.23 -32.16 -39.25
C ASN A 66 -17.41 -30.98 -38.69
N ARG A 67 -17.36 -30.78 -37.37
CA ARG A 67 -16.56 -29.70 -36.75
C ARG A 67 -15.05 -29.95 -36.82
N LEU A 68 -14.63 -31.21 -36.70
CA LEU A 68 -13.23 -31.59 -36.90
C LEU A 68 -12.81 -31.40 -38.36
N GLN A 69 -13.71 -31.63 -39.32
CA GLN A 69 -13.50 -31.36 -40.74
C GLN A 69 -13.51 -29.85 -41.05
N GLU A 70 -14.34 -29.07 -40.36
CA GLU A 70 -14.32 -27.61 -40.38
C GLU A 70 -12.97 -27.06 -39.89
N ALA A 71 -12.47 -27.57 -38.76
CA ALA A 71 -11.16 -27.22 -38.21
C ALA A 71 -10.00 -27.53 -39.18
N LYS A 72 -10.15 -28.60 -39.97
CA LYS A 72 -9.18 -29.04 -40.98
C LYS A 72 -9.16 -28.16 -42.22
N ASN A 73 -10.34 -27.80 -42.74
CA ASN A 73 -10.48 -27.25 -44.10
C ASN A 73 -10.72 -25.74 -44.15
N ASN A 74 -11.33 -25.14 -43.12
CA ASN A 74 -11.80 -23.74 -43.20
C ASN A 74 -10.78 -22.72 -42.69
N TYR A 75 -9.67 -23.17 -42.14
CA TYR A 75 -8.66 -22.31 -41.54
C TYR A 75 -7.26 -22.74 -42.02
N THR A 76 -6.40 -21.77 -42.33
CA THR A 76 -5.04 -22.01 -42.85
C THR A 76 -4.01 -21.29 -41.99
N GLY A 77 -2.76 -21.75 -42.01
CA GLY A 77 -1.68 -21.24 -41.15
C GLY A 77 -1.69 -21.80 -39.73
N GLU A 78 -0.71 -21.34 -38.93
CA GLU A 78 -0.51 -21.76 -37.54
C GLU A 78 -1.62 -21.19 -36.63
N ARG A 79 -2.33 -22.09 -35.95
CA ARG A 79 -3.58 -21.76 -35.25
C ARG A 79 -3.92 -22.72 -34.13
N ILE A 80 -4.75 -22.26 -33.20
CA ILE A 80 -5.40 -23.07 -32.16
C ILE A 80 -6.90 -23.08 -32.43
N VAL A 81 -7.52 -24.25 -32.41
CA VAL A 81 -8.97 -24.44 -32.58
C VAL A 81 -9.55 -25.06 -31.31
N LEU A 82 -10.60 -24.44 -30.77
CA LEU A 82 -11.30 -24.87 -29.56
C LEU A 82 -12.71 -25.32 -29.92
N ILE A 83 -13.11 -26.48 -29.38
CA ILE A 83 -14.41 -27.10 -29.61
C ILE A 83 -15.05 -27.41 -28.26
N LEU A 84 -16.33 -27.06 -28.12
CA LEU A 84 -17.13 -27.27 -26.92
C LEU A 84 -18.20 -28.33 -27.19
N CYS A 85 -18.20 -29.40 -26.40
CA CYS A 85 -19.12 -30.53 -26.53
C CYS A 85 -20.06 -30.60 -25.33
N ASN A 86 -21.37 -30.47 -25.58
CA ASN A 86 -22.41 -30.66 -24.59
C ASN A 86 -22.85 -32.13 -24.57
N MET A 87 -22.58 -32.82 -23.47
CA MET A 87 -22.85 -34.23 -23.30
C MET A 87 -24.23 -34.52 -22.68
N GLY A 88 -25.04 -33.47 -22.42
CA GLY A 88 -26.33 -33.56 -21.74
C GLY A 88 -26.20 -33.45 -20.21
N SER A 89 -27.33 -33.21 -19.53
CA SER A 89 -27.40 -33.08 -18.06
C SER A 89 -26.36 -32.09 -17.47
N PHE A 90 -26.14 -30.97 -18.17
CA PHE A 90 -25.18 -29.92 -17.83
C PHE A 90 -23.70 -30.32 -17.89
N HIS A 91 -23.35 -31.49 -18.44
CA HIS A 91 -21.96 -31.92 -18.59
C HIS A 91 -21.34 -31.41 -19.89
N TRP A 92 -20.26 -30.66 -19.80
CA TRP A 92 -19.53 -30.02 -20.91
C TRP A 92 -18.09 -30.50 -20.97
N ILE A 93 -17.62 -30.84 -22.16
CA ILE A 93 -16.23 -31.23 -22.45
C ILE A 93 -15.61 -30.22 -23.41
N GLY A 94 -14.34 -29.87 -23.18
CA GLY A 94 -13.56 -29.02 -24.07
C GLY A 94 -12.55 -29.82 -24.88
N ILE A 95 -12.35 -29.47 -26.15
CA ILE A 95 -11.30 -30.03 -27.01
C ILE A 95 -10.45 -28.89 -27.56
N LEU A 96 -9.13 -29.05 -27.53
CA LEU A 96 -8.14 -28.13 -28.07
C LEU A 96 -7.30 -28.82 -29.15
N LEU A 97 -7.18 -28.18 -30.31
CA LEU A 97 -6.33 -28.61 -31.43
C LEU A 97 -5.36 -27.49 -31.82
N GLY A 98 -4.07 -27.74 -31.73
CA GLY A 98 -3.01 -26.86 -32.24
C GLY A 98 -2.51 -27.35 -33.59
N PHE A 99 -2.55 -26.48 -34.60
CA PHE A 99 -2.06 -26.74 -35.96
C PHE A 99 -0.81 -25.92 -36.25
N ASN A 100 0.17 -26.52 -36.92
CA ASN A 100 1.35 -25.82 -37.43
C ASN A 100 1.05 -25.15 -38.79
N ILE A 101 2.06 -24.47 -39.36
CA ILE A 101 1.94 -23.78 -40.66
C ILE A 101 1.55 -24.75 -41.79
N ASP A 102 1.99 -26.02 -41.71
CA ASP A 102 1.71 -27.07 -42.70
C ASP A 102 0.33 -27.73 -42.54
N GLY A 103 -0.46 -27.31 -41.54
CA GLY A 103 -1.77 -27.88 -41.25
C GLY A 103 -1.75 -29.23 -40.54
N CYS A 104 -0.60 -29.67 -40.03
CA CYS A 104 -0.47 -30.83 -39.15
C CYS A 104 -0.81 -30.44 -37.70
N ILE A 105 -1.50 -31.32 -36.99
CA ILE A 105 -1.82 -31.12 -35.57
C ILE A 105 -0.59 -31.47 -34.72
N TRP A 106 -0.06 -30.48 -33.99
CA TRP A 106 1.04 -30.68 -33.03
C TRP A 106 0.54 -30.90 -31.60
N ARG A 107 -0.73 -30.56 -31.31
CA ARG A 107 -1.36 -30.76 -29.99
C ARG A 107 -2.84 -31.08 -30.15
N ALA A 108 -3.28 -32.20 -29.57
CA ALA A 108 -4.69 -32.58 -29.49
C ALA A 108 -5.01 -33.01 -28.05
N GLN A 109 -5.88 -32.26 -27.37
CA GLN A 109 -6.23 -32.52 -25.99
C GLN A 109 -7.72 -32.41 -25.74
N SER A 110 -8.26 -33.25 -24.85
CA SER A 110 -9.62 -33.15 -24.33
C SER A 110 -9.60 -32.93 -22.82
N PHE A 111 -10.56 -32.15 -22.34
CA PHE A 111 -10.71 -31.73 -20.95
C PHE A 111 -12.12 -32.06 -20.47
N ASP A 112 -12.22 -33.08 -19.63
CA ASP A 112 -13.45 -33.43 -18.89
C ASP A 112 -13.34 -32.90 -17.45
N PRO A 113 -14.16 -31.92 -17.06
CA PRO A 113 -14.11 -31.32 -15.73
C PRO A 113 -14.85 -32.13 -14.66
N VAL A 114 -15.48 -33.27 -14.98
CA VAL A 114 -16.22 -34.08 -13.99
C VAL A 114 -15.40 -35.28 -13.51
N THR A 115 -15.44 -35.57 -12.21
CA THR A 115 -14.80 -36.76 -11.64
C THR A 115 -15.69 -38.01 -11.74
N GLY A 116 -15.19 -39.09 -12.34
CA GLY A 116 -15.85 -40.41 -12.38
C GLY A 116 -16.55 -40.78 -13.70
N SER A 117 -16.31 -40.05 -14.80
CA SER A 117 -16.95 -40.21 -16.12
C SER A 117 -16.05 -40.91 -17.17
N ASP A 118 -15.35 -41.99 -16.83
CA ASP A 118 -14.40 -42.63 -17.76
C ASP A 118 -15.07 -43.29 -18.99
N HIS A 119 -16.41 -43.42 -19.02
CA HIS A 119 -17.17 -44.05 -20.12
C HIS A 119 -17.53 -43.12 -21.30
N LEU A 120 -17.23 -41.82 -21.22
CA LEU A 120 -17.60 -40.84 -22.26
C LEU A 120 -16.49 -40.60 -23.31
N THR A 121 -15.24 -40.84 -22.93
CA THR A 121 -14.03 -40.57 -23.72
C THR A 121 -13.94 -41.43 -24.99
N ASP A 122 -14.37 -42.69 -24.93
CA ASP A 122 -14.23 -43.65 -26.04
C ASP A 122 -15.04 -43.24 -27.29
N LYS A 123 -16.21 -42.61 -27.09
CA LYS A 123 -17.05 -42.12 -28.20
C LYS A 123 -16.43 -40.91 -28.91
N ILE A 124 -15.81 -40.01 -28.15
CA ILE A 124 -15.10 -38.83 -28.69
C ILE A 124 -13.85 -39.28 -29.44
N GLN A 125 -13.07 -40.20 -28.87
CA GLN A 125 -11.89 -40.76 -29.53
C GLN A 125 -12.25 -41.48 -30.84
N THR A 126 -13.36 -42.24 -30.86
CA THR A 126 -13.83 -42.94 -32.07
C THR A 126 -14.19 -41.96 -33.20
N ALA A 127 -14.89 -40.86 -32.89
CA ALA A 127 -15.21 -39.83 -33.88
C ALA A 127 -13.96 -39.04 -34.33
N PHE A 128 -13.03 -38.78 -33.40
CA PHE A 128 -11.78 -38.08 -33.69
C PHE A 128 -10.88 -38.87 -34.66
N SER A 129 -10.73 -40.18 -34.42
CA SER A 129 -9.90 -41.06 -35.26
C SER A 129 -10.44 -41.26 -36.67
N LYS A 130 -11.70 -40.92 -36.97
CA LYS A 130 -12.21 -40.92 -38.36
C LYS A 130 -11.63 -39.77 -39.19
N VAL A 131 -11.42 -38.60 -38.58
CA VAL A 131 -10.92 -37.39 -39.27
C VAL A 131 -9.39 -37.29 -39.20
N TYR A 132 -8.81 -37.75 -38.09
CA TYR A 132 -7.38 -37.77 -37.80
C TYR A 132 -6.93 -39.18 -37.35
N PRO A 133 -6.80 -40.14 -38.28
CA PRO A 133 -6.53 -41.55 -37.93
C PRO A 133 -5.18 -41.76 -37.25
N ASP A 134 -4.20 -40.90 -37.54
CA ASP A 134 -2.83 -41.03 -37.04
C ASP A 134 -2.58 -40.24 -35.74
N ILE A 135 -3.62 -39.67 -35.12
CA ILE A 135 -3.50 -38.76 -33.98
C ILE A 135 -4.39 -39.24 -32.82
N ILE A 136 -3.78 -39.40 -31.64
CA ILE A 136 -4.46 -39.80 -30.41
C ILE A 136 -4.85 -38.54 -29.62
N LEU A 137 -6.13 -38.42 -29.27
CA LEU A 137 -6.63 -37.31 -28.46
C LEU A 137 -6.23 -37.57 -26.99
N ARG A 138 -5.33 -36.74 -26.45
CA ARG A 138 -4.86 -36.92 -25.07
C ARG A 138 -5.85 -36.33 -24.08
N VAL A 139 -6.42 -37.16 -23.23
CA VAL A 139 -7.23 -36.70 -22.09
C VAL A 139 -6.31 -36.06 -21.07
N ASN A 140 -6.60 -34.82 -20.69
CA ASN A 140 -5.83 -34.09 -19.69
C ASN A 140 -6.72 -33.64 -18.53
N THR A 141 -6.15 -33.58 -17.33
CA THR A 141 -6.87 -33.31 -16.09
C THR A 141 -6.27 -32.11 -15.38
N LEU A 142 -6.77 -30.92 -15.71
CA LEU A 142 -6.35 -29.67 -15.07
C LEU A 142 -7.24 -29.37 -13.86
N LEU A 143 -8.50 -28.99 -14.09
CA LEU A 143 -9.48 -28.72 -13.04
C LEU A 143 -10.64 -29.72 -13.12
N LYS A 144 -10.98 -30.38 -12.00
CA LYS A 144 -12.13 -31.29 -11.89
C LYS A 144 -13.00 -31.02 -10.66
N HIS A 145 -14.30 -31.30 -10.75
CA HIS A 145 -15.26 -31.20 -9.65
C HIS A 145 -16.34 -32.30 -9.74
N LYS A 146 -16.93 -32.66 -8.60
CA LYS A 146 -18.04 -33.65 -8.52
C LYS A 146 -19.41 -33.10 -8.96
N ASP A 147 -19.51 -31.81 -9.26
CA ASP A 147 -20.77 -31.11 -9.46
C ASP A 147 -20.93 -30.83 -10.96
N HIS A 148 -21.93 -31.48 -11.57
CA HIS A 148 -22.23 -31.35 -12.98
C HIS A 148 -22.66 -29.93 -13.35
N THR A 149 -23.28 -29.19 -12.42
CA THR A 149 -23.68 -27.81 -12.70
C THR A 149 -22.46 -26.94 -12.97
N LYS A 150 -21.33 -27.19 -12.30
CA LYS A 150 -20.08 -26.42 -12.48
C LYS A 150 -19.30 -26.75 -13.77
N SER A 151 -19.71 -27.77 -14.51
CA SER A 151 -18.97 -28.32 -15.65
C SER A 151 -18.72 -27.28 -16.75
N ALA A 152 -19.69 -26.44 -17.09
CA ALA A 152 -19.52 -25.44 -18.15
C ALA A 152 -18.39 -24.42 -17.85
N ILE A 153 -18.39 -23.84 -16.65
CA ILE A 153 -17.42 -22.83 -16.23
C ILE A 153 -16.02 -23.45 -16.10
N LEU A 154 -15.94 -24.67 -15.57
CA LEU A 154 -14.67 -25.41 -15.48
C LEU A 154 -14.10 -25.77 -16.85
N THR A 155 -14.95 -26.08 -17.83
CA THR A 155 -14.53 -26.32 -19.21
C THR A 155 -13.96 -25.07 -19.86
N ILE A 156 -14.56 -23.89 -19.62
CA ILE A 156 -14.00 -22.60 -20.06
C ILE A 156 -12.62 -22.37 -19.41
N ALA A 157 -12.50 -22.55 -18.09
CA ALA A 157 -11.23 -22.36 -17.38
C ALA A 157 -10.13 -23.31 -17.88
N ASN A 158 -10.44 -24.60 -18.06
CA ASN A 158 -9.50 -25.60 -18.58
C ASN A 158 -9.01 -25.24 -20.00
N LEU A 159 -9.89 -24.79 -20.89
CA LEU A 159 -9.52 -24.40 -22.25
C LEU A 159 -8.69 -23.11 -22.28
N LEU A 160 -8.96 -22.13 -21.41
CA LEU A 160 -8.15 -20.92 -21.30
C LEU A 160 -6.73 -21.22 -20.83
N ILE A 161 -6.59 -22.04 -19.77
CA ILE A 161 -5.28 -22.48 -19.26
C ILE A 161 -4.52 -23.25 -20.34
N ALA A 162 -5.19 -24.17 -21.03
CA ALA A 162 -4.56 -24.97 -22.07
C ALA A 162 -4.15 -24.16 -23.31
N THR A 163 -4.90 -23.10 -23.63
CA THR A 163 -4.57 -22.17 -24.73
C THR A 163 -3.35 -21.33 -24.38
N ASP A 164 -3.27 -20.81 -23.15
CA ASP A 164 -2.12 -20.04 -22.66
C ASP A 164 -0.84 -20.92 -22.66
N ASP A 165 -0.93 -22.12 -22.10
CA ASP A 165 0.16 -23.11 -22.11
C ASP A 165 0.60 -23.51 -23.53
N ALA A 166 -0.35 -23.64 -24.47
CA ALA A 166 -0.07 -23.94 -25.88
C ALA A 166 0.69 -22.80 -26.56
N GLN A 167 0.42 -21.53 -26.23
CA GLN A 167 1.14 -20.39 -26.80
C GLN A 167 2.56 -20.23 -26.22
N PHE A 168 2.80 -20.66 -24.98
CA PHE A 168 4.13 -20.61 -24.36
C PHE A 168 5.04 -21.80 -24.74
N SER A 169 4.49 -23.02 -24.82
CA SER A 169 5.27 -24.25 -25.03
C SER A 169 6.02 -24.34 -26.36
N GLN A 170 5.64 -23.57 -27.38
CA GLN A 170 6.29 -23.62 -28.71
C GLN A 170 7.47 -22.64 -28.86
N ARG A 171 7.63 -21.67 -27.94
CA ARG A 171 8.79 -20.76 -27.91
C ARG A 171 10.09 -21.47 -27.55
N ASP A 172 10.02 -22.50 -26.71
CA ASP A 172 11.19 -23.28 -26.30
C ASP A 172 11.66 -24.24 -27.41
N SER A 173 10.77 -24.65 -28.31
CA SER A 173 11.08 -25.48 -29.47
C SER A 173 11.85 -24.74 -30.57
N LEU A 174 11.70 -23.41 -30.67
CA LEU A 174 12.38 -22.57 -31.67
C LEU A 174 13.73 -22.00 -31.17
N ASN A 175 13.92 -21.88 -29.86
CA ASN A 175 15.20 -21.46 -29.27
C ASN A 175 16.19 -22.63 -29.06
N GLY A 176 15.73 -23.88 -29.13
CA GLY A 176 16.56 -25.09 -29.01
C GLY A 176 17.29 -25.55 -30.28
N GLN A 177 17.07 -24.91 -31.43
CA GLN A 177 17.68 -25.31 -32.72
C GLN A 177 18.91 -24.49 -33.15
N GLN A 178 19.51 -23.68 -32.27
CA GLN A 178 20.73 -22.92 -32.59
C GLN A 178 21.96 -23.20 -31.71
N LEU A 179 21.97 -24.30 -30.96
CA LEU A 179 23.15 -24.80 -30.25
C LEU A 179 23.14 -26.34 -30.25
N ASN A 180 23.45 -26.94 -31.39
CA ASN A 180 24.10 -28.27 -31.52
C ASN A 180 24.17 -28.67 -33.00
N SER A 181 25.12 -28.06 -33.73
CA SER A 181 25.71 -28.67 -34.90
C SER A 181 27.22 -28.71 -34.71
N SER A 182 27.71 -29.82 -34.16
CA SER A 182 28.96 -30.47 -34.58
C SER A 182 29.25 -31.65 -33.66
N TYR A 183 29.76 -32.72 -34.26
CA TYR A 183 30.26 -33.96 -33.67
C TYR A 183 29.22 -35.04 -33.35
N ASP A 184 28.83 -35.71 -34.44
CA ASP A 184 28.68 -37.16 -34.49
C ASP A 184 30.09 -37.77 -34.70
N ASP A 185 30.53 -38.68 -33.82
CA ASP A 185 31.27 -39.90 -34.18
C ASP A 185 31.75 -40.68 -32.94
N GLY A 186 31.70 -42.02 -33.03
CA GLY A 186 32.74 -42.85 -32.38
C GLY A 186 32.31 -43.84 -31.31
N ARG A 187 32.04 -45.07 -31.76
CA ARG A 187 31.90 -46.33 -31.00
C ARG A 187 33.10 -46.69 -30.09
N GLN A 188 32.75 -47.45 -29.04
CA GLN A 188 33.44 -48.67 -28.52
C GLN A 188 34.73 -48.59 -27.66
N ASN A 189 34.65 -49.35 -26.56
CA ASN A 189 35.64 -50.29 -25.98
C ASN A 189 36.38 -49.96 -24.65
N ASN A 190 36.12 -50.87 -23.70
CA ASN A 190 37.02 -51.58 -22.78
C ASN A 190 37.71 -50.88 -21.58
N LYS A 191 37.27 -51.31 -20.39
CA LYS A 191 38.05 -52.04 -19.35
C LYS A 191 39.58 -52.03 -19.50
N ASN A 192 40.31 -51.46 -18.51
CA ASN A 192 41.04 -52.22 -17.46
C ASN A 192 42.11 -51.38 -16.72
N LYS A 193 42.22 -51.67 -15.41
CA LYS A 193 43.42 -51.74 -14.52
C LYS A 193 44.13 -50.46 -14.04
N MET A 194 43.83 -50.13 -12.78
CA MET A 194 44.71 -50.16 -11.59
C MET A 194 46.25 -50.01 -11.72
N ASP A 195 46.74 -49.06 -10.91
CA ASP A 195 47.86 -49.10 -9.95
C ASP A 195 49.18 -48.36 -10.25
N GLN A 196 49.45 -47.34 -9.42
CA GLN A 196 50.64 -47.06 -8.56
C GLN A 196 50.52 -45.61 -8.04
N VAL A 197 50.12 -45.30 -6.79
CA VAL A 197 50.79 -45.40 -5.46
C VAL A 197 52.16 -44.70 -5.48
N GLN A 198 52.41 -43.55 -4.82
CA GLN A 198 52.60 -43.27 -3.36
C GLN A 198 52.86 -41.73 -3.23
N ALA A 199 52.60 -40.95 -2.17
CA ALA A 199 52.75 -41.16 -0.72
C ALA A 199 51.94 -40.12 0.13
N TYR A 200 51.63 -40.50 1.38
CA TYR A 200 50.90 -39.82 2.47
C TYR A 200 51.85 -39.17 3.51
N PRO A 201 51.44 -38.57 4.66
CA PRO A 201 50.13 -37.99 5.11
C PRO A 201 50.23 -36.63 5.84
N THR A 202 49.09 -35.93 6.06
CA THR A 202 48.54 -35.58 7.42
C THR A 202 47.14 -34.94 7.34
N SER A 203 46.14 -35.73 7.78
CA SER A 203 44.96 -35.38 8.60
C SER A 203 44.10 -34.14 8.30
N ASN A 204 42.97 -34.35 7.60
CA ASN A 204 41.61 -34.25 8.18
C ASN A 204 40.57 -34.73 7.13
N GLU A 205 40.30 -36.04 7.12
CA GLU A 205 39.16 -36.64 6.42
C GLU A 205 38.20 -37.22 7.46
N GLY A 206 36.93 -36.87 7.32
CA GLY A 206 35.81 -37.50 8.02
C GLY A 206 34.51 -36.91 7.49
N ASN A 207 33.86 -37.64 6.56
CA ASN A 207 32.46 -37.53 6.07
C ASN A 207 32.23 -37.36 4.56
N ILE A 208 33.23 -37.55 3.69
CA ILE A 208 32.98 -37.52 2.23
C ILE A 208 32.68 -38.92 1.64
N SER A 209 32.93 -40.01 2.37
CA SER A 209 32.83 -41.38 1.84
C SER A 209 31.43 -42.05 1.95
N GLU A 210 30.52 -41.58 2.80
CA GLU A 210 29.30 -42.34 3.15
C GLU A 210 28.09 -42.00 2.26
N TYR A 211 28.00 -40.74 1.78
CA TYR A 211 26.89 -40.26 0.95
C TYR A 211 26.91 -40.89 -0.46
N ASP A 212 28.07 -40.91 -1.11
CA ASP A 212 28.23 -41.45 -2.47
C ASP A 212 27.99 -42.97 -2.52
N GLU A 213 28.30 -43.67 -1.43
CA GLU A 213 28.06 -45.12 -1.30
C GLU A 213 26.56 -45.42 -1.11
N LEU A 214 25.85 -44.60 -0.33
CA LEU A 214 24.40 -44.72 -0.12
C LEU A 214 23.60 -44.37 -1.39
N GLU A 215 24.01 -43.35 -2.14
CA GLU A 215 23.35 -42.95 -3.39
C GLU A 215 23.48 -44.03 -4.48
N LYS A 216 24.65 -44.69 -4.57
CA LYS A 216 24.84 -45.87 -5.42
C LYS A 216 23.96 -47.06 -5.00
N GLN A 217 23.81 -47.32 -3.70
CA GLN A 217 22.98 -48.42 -3.22
C GLN A 217 21.48 -48.20 -3.51
N VAL A 218 20.99 -46.97 -3.36
CA VAL A 218 19.59 -46.62 -3.68
C VAL A 218 19.34 -46.69 -5.20
N ALA A 219 20.26 -46.17 -6.03
CA ALA A 219 20.14 -46.24 -7.49
C ALA A 219 20.14 -47.70 -8.00
N ALA A 220 20.96 -48.58 -7.41
CA ALA A 220 20.99 -50.00 -7.76
C ALA A 220 19.68 -50.72 -7.40
N ARG A 221 19.09 -50.42 -6.24
CA ARG A 221 17.82 -51.02 -5.80
C ARG A 221 16.60 -50.46 -6.56
N LEU A 222 16.57 -49.18 -6.90
CA LEU A 222 15.50 -48.60 -7.75
C LEU A 222 15.43 -49.30 -9.12
N LYS A 223 16.61 -49.63 -9.67
CA LYS A 223 16.73 -50.39 -10.92
C LYS A 223 16.23 -51.84 -10.78
N SER A 224 16.44 -52.50 -9.64
CA SER A 224 15.92 -53.88 -9.43
C SER A 224 14.41 -53.95 -9.24
N PHE A 225 13.76 -52.86 -8.81
CA PHE A 225 12.30 -52.78 -8.63
C PHE A 225 11.56 -52.09 -9.79
N ASN A 226 12.28 -51.71 -10.85
CA ASN A 226 11.77 -51.01 -12.03
C ASN A 226 10.96 -49.75 -11.65
N ILE A 227 11.48 -48.99 -10.68
CA ILE A 227 10.90 -47.74 -10.19
C ILE A 227 11.73 -46.60 -10.81
N THR A 228 11.09 -45.82 -11.68
CA THR A 228 11.73 -44.70 -12.40
C THR A 228 11.73 -43.40 -11.60
N ASP A 229 10.89 -43.30 -10.56
CA ASP A 229 10.72 -42.10 -9.75
C ASP A 229 10.46 -42.48 -8.27
N ILE A 230 11.23 -41.84 -7.38
CA ILE A 230 11.23 -42.10 -5.94
C ILE A 230 9.94 -41.59 -5.26
N GLU A 231 9.25 -40.62 -5.86
CA GLU A 231 8.02 -40.03 -5.31
C GLU A 231 6.84 -41.01 -5.34
N ILE A 232 6.91 -42.06 -6.15
CA ILE A 232 5.87 -43.10 -6.27
C ILE A 232 6.01 -44.18 -5.17
N LEU A 233 7.08 -44.14 -4.38
CA LEU A 233 7.41 -45.17 -3.39
C LEU A 233 6.40 -45.27 -2.22
N PRO A 234 5.91 -44.15 -1.63
CA PRO A 234 4.89 -44.21 -0.56
C PRO A 234 3.57 -44.84 -1.03
N GLU A 235 3.12 -44.53 -2.25
CA GLU A 235 1.89 -45.10 -2.81
C GLU A 235 2.06 -46.59 -3.15
N LYS A 236 3.25 -47.01 -3.61
CA LYS A 236 3.55 -48.46 -3.80
C LYS A 236 3.58 -49.22 -2.47
N ILE A 237 4.11 -48.62 -1.41
CA ILE A 237 4.09 -49.20 -0.05
C ILE A 237 2.65 -49.37 0.41
N ARG A 238 1.82 -48.31 0.32
CA ARG A 238 0.41 -48.36 0.72
C ARG A 238 -0.38 -49.43 -0.05
N ARG A 239 -0.15 -49.56 -1.36
CA ARG A 239 -0.76 -50.61 -2.18
C ARG A 239 -0.29 -52.01 -1.79
N SER A 240 0.98 -52.16 -1.46
CA SER A 240 1.55 -53.44 -1.03
C SER A 240 1.05 -53.82 0.38
N GLU A 241 0.89 -52.86 1.30
CA GLU A 241 0.24 -53.06 2.60
C GLU A 241 -1.20 -53.54 2.47
N GLN A 242 -1.96 -52.89 1.58
CA GLN A 242 -3.33 -53.31 1.31
C GLN A 242 -3.36 -54.72 0.71
N ARG A 243 -2.49 -55.04 -0.26
CA ARG A 243 -2.42 -56.40 -0.83
C ARG A 243 -2.02 -57.47 0.20
N VAL A 244 -1.12 -57.16 1.13
CA VAL A 244 -0.78 -58.09 2.24
C VAL A 244 -2.01 -58.34 3.10
N LYS A 245 -2.80 -57.30 3.38
CA LYS A 245 -4.05 -57.43 4.15
C LYS A 245 -5.09 -58.26 3.39
N ASP A 246 -5.30 -57.94 2.11
CA ASP A 246 -6.25 -58.64 1.24
C ASP A 246 -5.86 -60.14 1.10
N PHE A 247 -4.58 -60.46 0.88
CA PHE A 247 -4.12 -61.86 0.80
C PHE A 247 -4.27 -62.62 2.13
N ARG A 248 -4.17 -61.96 3.28
CA ARG A 248 -4.41 -62.58 4.59
C ARG A 248 -5.90 -62.81 4.84
N GLU A 249 -6.75 -61.87 4.44
CA GLU A 249 -8.21 -62.01 4.52
C GLU A 249 -8.72 -63.12 3.58
N ASP A 250 -8.08 -63.30 2.42
CA ASP A 250 -8.38 -64.36 1.45
C ASP A 250 -7.74 -65.74 1.79
N GLY A 251 -7.04 -65.87 2.92
CA GLY A 251 -6.40 -67.13 3.36
C GLY A 251 -5.17 -67.58 2.54
N ARG A 252 -4.64 -66.70 1.68
CA ARG A 252 -3.46 -66.94 0.83
C ARG A 252 -2.16 -66.55 1.55
N HIS A 253 -1.86 -67.28 2.61
CA HIS A 253 -0.76 -66.93 3.53
C HIS A 253 0.63 -66.89 2.88
N ASP A 254 0.93 -67.80 1.94
CA ASP A 254 2.23 -67.83 1.23
C ASP A 254 2.43 -66.59 0.32
N ASP A 255 1.35 -66.10 -0.30
CA ASP A 255 1.39 -64.91 -1.15
C ASP A 255 1.45 -63.64 -0.30
N ALA A 256 0.75 -63.62 0.84
CA ALA A 256 0.88 -62.57 1.83
C ALA A 256 2.30 -62.48 2.41
N GLU A 257 2.99 -63.61 2.60
CA GLU A 257 4.36 -63.65 3.10
C GLU A 257 5.37 -63.17 2.04
N LYS A 258 5.18 -63.55 0.78
CA LYS A 258 5.98 -63.01 -0.34
C LYS A 258 5.78 -61.50 -0.53
N GLU A 259 4.53 -61.03 -0.50
CA GLU A 259 4.21 -59.60 -0.62
C GLU A 259 4.66 -58.84 0.64
N SER A 260 4.64 -59.45 1.83
CA SER A 260 5.17 -58.86 3.07
C SER A 260 6.69 -58.70 3.02
N LYS A 261 7.40 -59.64 2.38
CA LYS A 261 8.85 -59.51 2.13
C LYS A 261 9.13 -58.39 1.13
N HIS A 262 8.34 -58.30 0.06
CA HIS A 262 8.41 -57.21 -0.91
C HIS A 262 8.13 -55.84 -0.27
N LEU A 263 7.13 -55.76 0.61
CA LEU A 263 6.79 -54.59 1.40
C LEU A 263 7.92 -54.18 2.35
N SER A 264 8.58 -55.15 2.99
CA SER A 264 9.75 -54.91 3.84
C SER A 264 10.88 -54.24 3.05
N ASP A 265 11.18 -54.74 1.85
CA ASP A 265 12.22 -54.18 0.98
C ASP A 265 11.86 -52.75 0.51
N LEU A 266 10.59 -52.48 0.21
CA LEU A 266 10.11 -51.14 -0.15
C LEU A 266 10.22 -50.15 1.02
N LYS A 267 9.88 -50.57 2.25
CA LYS A 267 10.00 -49.75 3.46
C LYS A 267 11.45 -49.45 3.82
N GLU A 268 12.34 -50.43 3.65
CA GLU A 268 13.78 -50.24 3.87
C GLU A 268 14.36 -49.23 2.85
N MET A 269 13.90 -49.28 1.60
CA MET A 269 14.26 -48.31 0.55
C MET A 269 13.78 -46.89 0.85
N LEU A 270 12.56 -46.73 1.39
CA LEU A 270 12.05 -45.44 1.84
C LEU A 270 12.91 -44.86 2.98
N THR A 271 13.34 -45.73 3.89
CA THR A 271 14.19 -45.34 5.03
C THR A 271 15.58 -44.88 4.57
N LEU A 272 16.17 -45.57 3.58
CA LEU A 272 17.44 -45.17 2.96
C LEU A 272 17.32 -43.85 2.17
N SER A 273 16.24 -43.67 1.41
CA SER A 273 15.94 -42.42 0.71
C SER A 273 15.82 -41.23 1.69
N GLN A 274 15.07 -41.40 2.78
CA GLN A 274 14.94 -40.36 3.82
C GLN A 274 16.26 -40.04 4.52
N LYS A 275 17.16 -41.03 4.69
CA LYS A 275 18.52 -40.78 5.19
C LYS A 275 19.34 -39.93 4.22
N ILE A 276 19.26 -40.19 2.92
CA ILE A 276 19.92 -39.37 1.89
C ILE A 276 19.33 -37.96 1.87
N THR A 277 18.01 -37.80 1.98
CA THR A 277 17.35 -36.48 2.05
C THR A 277 17.77 -35.70 3.30
N LYS A 278 17.90 -36.36 4.46
CA LYS A 278 18.43 -35.73 5.68
C LYS A 278 19.90 -35.31 5.53
N LEU A 279 20.72 -36.11 4.85
CA LEU A 279 22.13 -35.76 4.55
C LEU A 279 22.22 -34.62 3.52
N LYS A 280 21.34 -34.59 2.50
CA LYS A 280 21.20 -33.47 1.55
C LYS A 280 20.75 -32.18 2.24
N ALA A 281 19.79 -32.26 3.16
CA ALA A 281 19.27 -31.13 3.95
C ALA A 281 20.28 -30.56 4.96
N SER A 282 21.43 -31.22 5.17
CA SER A 282 22.55 -30.67 5.95
C SER A 282 23.54 -29.86 5.10
N LYS A 283 23.36 -29.85 3.77
CA LYS A 283 24.28 -29.23 2.80
C LYS A 283 23.73 -27.95 2.14
N ASP A 284 22.44 -27.64 2.29
CA ASP A 284 21.80 -26.43 1.72
C ASP A 284 21.09 -25.58 2.78
N SER A 285 21.09 -24.27 2.54
CA SER A 285 20.60 -23.17 3.40
C SER A 285 19.23 -23.40 4.05
N GLY A 286 19.02 -22.78 5.23
CA GLY A 286 17.86 -22.94 6.13
C GLY A 286 16.44 -22.80 5.55
N GLU A 287 16.28 -22.35 4.30
CA GLU A 287 14.99 -22.36 3.58
C GLU A 287 14.45 -23.78 3.34
N GLY A 288 15.31 -24.77 3.06
CA GLY A 288 14.86 -26.15 2.79
C GLY A 288 14.28 -26.86 4.03
N GLN A 289 14.79 -26.54 5.23
CA GLN A 289 14.25 -27.06 6.49
C GLN A 289 12.95 -26.36 6.90
N LEU A 290 12.81 -25.08 6.58
CA LEU A 290 11.61 -24.30 6.89
C LEU A 290 10.39 -24.80 6.11
N ILE A 291 10.55 -25.03 4.79
CA ILE A 291 9.46 -25.49 3.92
C ILE A 291 8.94 -26.87 4.35
N ALA A 292 9.83 -27.82 4.65
CA ALA A 292 9.43 -29.16 5.09
C ALA A 292 8.71 -29.17 6.45
N LEU A 293 9.10 -28.26 7.37
CA LEU A 293 8.44 -28.10 8.67
C LEU A 293 7.09 -27.37 8.53
N GLU A 294 6.98 -26.37 7.65
CA GLU A 294 5.73 -25.67 7.36
C GLU A 294 4.68 -26.59 6.71
N GLU A 295 5.11 -27.50 5.83
CA GLU A 295 4.25 -28.55 5.29
C GLU A 295 3.77 -29.54 6.37
N SER A 296 4.67 -29.97 7.27
CA SER A 296 4.29 -30.84 8.42
C SER A 296 3.35 -30.13 9.40
N LEU A 297 3.54 -28.84 9.64
CA LEU A 297 2.65 -28.02 10.46
C LEU A 297 1.25 -27.93 9.83
N THR A 298 1.18 -27.71 8.51
CA THR A 298 -0.07 -27.64 7.76
C THR A 298 -0.83 -28.97 7.80
N ASN A 299 -0.13 -30.08 7.56
CA ASN A 299 -0.71 -31.42 7.66
C ASN A 299 -1.20 -31.76 9.08
N SER A 300 -0.46 -31.34 10.11
CA SER A 300 -0.84 -31.57 11.51
C SER A 300 -2.04 -30.71 11.95
N LYS A 301 -2.13 -29.46 11.46
CA LYS A 301 -3.32 -28.60 11.63
C LYS A 301 -4.58 -29.22 11.02
N ILE A 302 -4.45 -29.77 9.81
CA ILE A 302 -5.55 -30.46 9.11
C ILE A 302 -5.98 -31.71 9.88
N LYS A 303 -5.01 -32.54 10.33
CA LYS A 303 -5.27 -33.76 11.11
C LYS A 303 -6.02 -33.46 12.43
N LEU A 304 -5.69 -32.35 13.10
CA LEU A 304 -6.25 -31.98 14.41
C LEU A 304 -7.43 -30.98 14.33
N LYS A 305 -7.83 -30.55 13.13
CA LYS A 305 -8.85 -29.51 12.88
C LYS A 305 -8.58 -28.21 13.66
N ILE A 306 -7.34 -27.74 13.67
CA ILE A 306 -6.91 -26.52 14.36
C ILE A 306 -6.58 -25.46 13.31
N THR A 307 -7.42 -24.42 13.24
CA THR A 307 -7.27 -23.30 12.30
C THR A 307 -6.37 -22.20 12.86
N ASP A 308 -6.43 -21.97 14.17
CA ASP A 308 -5.64 -20.97 14.89
C ASP A 308 -4.68 -21.64 15.90
N LEU A 309 -3.39 -21.29 15.84
CA LEU A 309 -2.37 -21.82 16.74
C LEU A 309 -2.28 -21.05 18.08
N THR A 310 -2.86 -19.85 18.16
CA THR A 310 -2.82 -19.02 19.37
C THR A 310 -3.62 -19.63 20.53
N VAL A 311 -4.64 -20.43 20.20
CA VAL A 311 -5.47 -21.17 21.17
C VAL A 311 -4.85 -22.50 21.63
N LEU A 312 -3.72 -22.91 21.05
CA LEU A 312 -3.10 -24.22 21.31
C LEU A 312 -2.63 -24.43 22.75
N PRO A 313 -1.97 -23.45 23.43
CA PRO A 313 -1.56 -23.59 24.83
C PRO A 313 -2.76 -23.76 25.79
N GLU A 314 -3.82 -23.00 25.57
CA GLU A 314 -5.04 -23.08 26.39
C GLU A 314 -5.81 -24.40 26.12
N LYS A 315 -5.82 -24.88 24.87
CA LYS A 315 -6.41 -26.17 24.52
C LYS A 315 -5.65 -27.35 25.13
N ILE A 316 -4.31 -27.26 25.22
CA ILE A 316 -3.46 -28.23 25.93
C ILE A 316 -3.81 -28.22 27.42
N ARG A 317 -3.84 -27.05 28.07
CA ARG A 317 -4.17 -26.90 29.49
C ARG A 317 -5.54 -27.52 29.84
N ARG A 318 -6.57 -27.22 29.05
CA ARG A 318 -7.92 -27.79 29.24
C ARG A 318 -7.98 -29.29 29.01
N THR A 319 -7.17 -29.80 28.08
CA THR A 319 -7.09 -31.24 27.80
C THR A 319 -6.36 -31.97 28.94
N GLU A 320 -5.33 -31.36 29.54
CA GLU A 320 -4.67 -31.86 30.76
C GLU A 320 -5.63 -31.93 31.94
N GLU A 321 -6.45 -30.89 32.14
CA GLU A 321 -7.49 -30.88 33.18
C GLU A 321 -8.52 -31.98 32.94
N ARG A 322 -9.01 -32.15 31.71
CA ARG A 322 -9.92 -33.25 31.35
C ARG A 322 -9.32 -34.64 31.57
N VAL A 323 -8.04 -34.84 31.24
CA VAL A 323 -7.34 -36.12 31.49
C VAL A 323 -7.28 -36.39 33.00
N LYS A 324 -7.06 -35.36 33.80
CA LYS A 324 -7.04 -35.46 35.26
C LYS A 324 -8.44 -35.78 35.79
N ASP A 325 -9.46 -35.06 35.35
CA ASP A 325 -10.86 -35.26 35.76
C ASP A 325 -11.34 -36.68 35.39
N PHE A 326 -11.01 -37.19 34.19
CA PHE A 326 -11.35 -38.57 33.81
C PHE A 326 -10.64 -39.63 34.65
N ARG A 327 -9.42 -39.36 35.14
CA ARG A 327 -8.71 -40.26 36.06
C ARG A 327 -9.33 -40.23 37.46
N ASP A 328 -9.69 -39.04 37.93
CA ASP A 328 -10.32 -38.84 39.24
C ASP A 328 -11.73 -39.47 39.27
N ASP A 329 -12.44 -39.48 38.13
CA ASP A 329 -13.75 -40.13 37.93
C ASP A 329 -13.67 -41.64 37.62
N GLY A 330 -12.47 -42.25 37.56
CA GLY A 330 -12.29 -43.68 37.29
C GLY A 330 -12.52 -44.12 35.83
N ARG A 331 -12.60 -43.19 34.88
CA ARG A 331 -12.82 -43.41 33.44
C ARG A 331 -11.50 -43.55 32.67
N ASN A 332 -10.76 -44.63 32.96
CA ASN A 332 -9.39 -44.83 32.47
C ASN A 332 -9.26 -44.90 30.92
N ASP A 333 -10.22 -45.50 30.21
CA ASP A 333 -10.17 -45.60 28.74
C ASP A 333 -10.36 -44.24 28.05
N ASP A 334 -11.16 -43.36 28.66
CA ASP A 334 -11.37 -41.99 28.18
C ASP A 334 -10.17 -41.10 28.52
N ALA A 335 -9.59 -41.28 29.71
CA ALA A 335 -8.33 -40.66 30.08
C ALA A 335 -7.19 -41.07 29.14
N GLU A 336 -7.11 -42.34 28.71
CA GLU A 336 -6.09 -42.80 27.75
C GLU A 336 -6.30 -42.22 26.35
N ARG A 337 -7.54 -42.18 25.85
CA ARG A 337 -7.85 -41.53 24.56
C ARG A 337 -7.49 -40.06 24.59
N GLU A 338 -7.81 -39.37 25.68
CA GLU A 338 -7.53 -37.96 25.83
C GLU A 338 -6.05 -37.67 26.08
N THR A 339 -5.32 -38.60 26.71
CA THR A 339 -3.86 -38.54 26.84
C THR A 339 -3.18 -38.66 25.47
N ARG A 340 -3.70 -39.48 24.55
CA ARG A 340 -3.19 -39.56 23.16
C ARG A 340 -3.46 -38.27 22.39
N PHE A 341 -4.67 -37.71 22.52
CA PHE A 341 -5.00 -36.41 21.90
C PHE A 341 -4.13 -35.27 22.45
N LEU A 342 -3.89 -35.25 23.76
CA LEU A 342 -2.97 -34.33 24.42
C LEU A 342 -1.53 -34.45 23.88
N SER A 343 -1.08 -35.67 23.60
CA SER A 343 0.24 -35.92 22.99
C SER A 343 0.34 -35.27 21.61
N ASP A 344 -0.68 -35.45 20.76
CA ASP A 344 -0.71 -34.86 19.41
C ASP A 344 -0.76 -33.32 19.46
N LEU A 345 -1.46 -32.72 20.44
CA LEU A 345 -1.47 -31.27 20.64
C LEU A 345 -0.11 -30.71 21.07
N LYS A 346 0.61 -31.43 21.95
CA LYS A 346 1.96 -31.05 22.39
C LYS A 346 2.99 -31.17 21.27
N GLU A 347 2.85 -32.16 20.39
CA GLU A 347 3.68 -32.31 19.20
C GLU A 347 3.47 -31.15 18.21
N LEU A 348 2.22 -30.72 18.01
CA LEU A 348 1.89 -29.54 17.19
C LEU A 348 2.48 -28.25 17.78
N LEU A 349 2.48 -28.09 19.11
CA LEU A 349 3.08 -26.94 19.78
C LEU A 349 4.60 -26.92 19.54
N ALA A 350 5.27 -28.06 19.74
CA ALA A 350 6.71 -28.20 19.50
C ALA A 350 7.10 -27.90 18.04
N LEU A 351 6.29 -28.34 17.06
CA LEU A 351 6.48 -28.02 15.64
C LEU A 351 6.35 -26.50 15.38
N SER A 352 5.34 -25.85 15.97
CA SER A 352 5.15 -24.40 15.83
C SER A 352 6.30 -23.59 16.43
N GLU A 353 6.81 -24.00 17.60
CA GLU A 353 7.94 -23.34 18.26
C GLU A 353 9.24 -23.53 17.48
N ASN A 354 9.46 -24.69 16.88
CA ASN A 354 10.65 -24.96 16.05
C ASN A 354 10.65 -24.11 14.77
N ILE A 355 9.49 -23.92 14.13
CA ILE A 355 9.34 -23.03 12.97
C ILE A 355 9.60 -21.58 13.37
N THR A 356 9.05 -21.14 14.50
CA THR A 356 9.31 -19.79 15.03
C THR A 356 10.79 -19.58 15.33
N LYS A 357 11.47 -20.55 15.97
CA LYS A 357 12.92 -20.51 16.22
C LYS A 357 13.73 -20.44 14.91
N LEU A 358 13.34 -21.19 13.88
CA LEU A 358 14.02 -21.17 12.59
C LEU A 358 13.78 -19.88 11.78
N LYS A 359 12.58 -19.28 11.88
CA LYS A 359 12.26 -17.97 11.30
C LYS A 359 13.05 -16.83 11.95
N ILE A 360 13.28 -16.93 13.26
CA ILE A 360 14.10 -15.99 14.02
C ILE A 360 15.58 -16.09 13.61
N SER A 361 16.09 -17.29 13.31
CA SER A 361 17.49 -17.48 12.88
C SER A 361 17.77 -17.21 11.40
N GLY A 362 16.74 -17.07 10.56
CA GLY A 362 16.86 -16.96 9.09
C GLY A 362 16.61 -15.57 8.51
N SER A 363 16.32 -14.55 9.32
CA SER A 363 16.04 -13.19 8.85
C SER A 363 17.08 -12.20 9.36
N ASN A 364 17.63 -11.42 8.44
CA ASN A 364 18.68 -10.44 8.66
C ASN A 364 18.12 -9.22 9.43
N CYS A 365 17.89 -9.36 10.73
CA CYS A 365 17.40 -8.29 11.61
C CYS A 365 18.05 -8.35 13.00
N ASP A 366 19.37 -8.15 13.09
CA ASP A 366 20.09 -8.16 14.38
C ASP A 366 21.12 -7.02 14.52
N SER A 367 20.66 -5.78 14.38
CA SER A 367 21.43 -4.60 14.83
C SER A 367 20.61 -3.58 15.64
N GLN A 368 19.27 -3.69 15.67
CA GLN A 368 18.42 -2.78 16.46
C GLN A 368 17.84 -3.43 17.73
N SER A 369 17.55 -4.74 17.71
CA SER A 369 16.96 -5.45 18.86
C SER A 369 17.94 -5.60 20.04
N VAL A 370 19.16 -6.06 19.76
CA VAL A 370 20.24 -6.24 20.77
C VAL A 370 20.64 -4.89 21.40
N THR A 371 20.69 -3.83 20.60
CA THR A 371 21.05 -2.46 21.04
C THR A 371 19.96 -1.81 21.92
N LEU A 372 18.70 -2.19 21.71
CA LEU A 372 17.56 -1.76 22.54
C LEU A 372 17.51 -2.51 23.87
N GLU A 373 17.82 -3.81 23.89
CA GLU A 373 17.82 -4.61 25.13
C GLU A 373 18.95 -4.21 26.09
N GLU A 374 20.16 -3.92 25.59
CA GLU A 374 21.25 -3.40 26.42
C GLU A 374 20.95 -2.01 26.98
N ARG A 375 20.32 -1.12 26.19
CA ARG A 375 19.88 0.20 26.66
C ARG A 375 18.78 0.09 27.71
N LEU A 376 17.79 -0.78 27.50
CA LEU A 376 16.70 -0.99 28.44
C LEU A 376 17.21 -1.57 29.78
N ALA A 377 18.17 -2.50 29.73
CA ALA A 377 18.79 -3.09 30.91
C ALA A 377 19.61 -2.07 31.72
N ASN A 378 20.42 -1.23 31.05
CA ASN A 378 21.21 -0.19 31.69
C ASN A 378 20.35 0.88 32.38
N ILE A 379 19.25 1.30 31.75
CA ILE A 379 18.39 2.34 32.32
C ILE A 379 17.50 1.76 33.45
N LYS A 380 17.01 0.51 33.34
CA LYS A 380 16.30 -0.18 34.44
C LYS A 380 17.16 -0.31 35.70
N ALA A 381 18.45 -0.63 35.54
CA ALA A 381 19.40 -0.71 36.64
C ALA A 381 19.63 0.65 37.31
N ARG A 382 19.68 1.74 36.53
CA ARG A 382 19.90 3.11 37.04
C ARG A 382 18.76 3.64 37.91
N PHE A 383 17.52 3.21 37.67
CA PHE A 383 16.33 3.67 38.41
C PHE A 383 15.76 2.65 39.42
N ASN A 384 16.44 1.51 39.58
CA ASN A 384 16.03 0.40 40.45
C ASN A 384 14.57 -0.03 40.20
N ILE A 385 14.26 -0.24 38.91
CA ILE A 385 12.91 -0.62 38.44
C ILE A 385 12.99 -2.05 37.95
N THR A 386 12.43 -2.97 38.74
CA THR A 386 12.37 -4.40 38.44
C THR A 386 11.21 -4.75 37.50
N ASP A 387 10.16 -3.94 37.47
CA ASP A 387 8.97 -4.14 36.63
C ASP A 387 8.50 -2.82 36.00
N LEU A 388 8.22 -2.84 34.69
CA LEU A 388 7.74 -1.70 33.91
C LEU A 388 6.30 -1.31 34.25
N SER A 389 5.51 -2.22 34.85
CA SER A 389 4.14 -1.95 35.32
C SER A 389 4.10 -0.82 36.37
N VAL A 390 5.17 -0.65 37.15
CA VAL A 390 5.29 0.35 38.23
C VAL A 390 5.67 1.74 37.71
N LEU A 391 6.03 1.86 36.42
CA LEU A 391 6.56 3.07 35.82
C LEU A 391 5.52 4.19 35.72
N SER A 392 4.29 3.84 35.30
CA SER A 392 3.18 4.79 35.17
C SER A 392 2.82 5.42 36.52
N GLU A 393 2.83 4.63 37.60
CA GLU A 393 2.57 5.11 38.96
C GLU A 393 3.70 6.02 39.48
N LYS A 394 4.97 5.68 39.19
CA LYS A 394 6.13 6.51 39.55
C LYS A 394 6.14 7.85 38.80
N ILE A 395 5.79 7.86 37.51
CA ILE A 395 5.66 9.10 36.73
C ILE A 395 4.57 9.97 37.32
N LEU A 396 3.38 9.43 37.56
CA LEU A 396 2.25 10.18 38.10
C LEU A 396 2.56 10.78 39.49
N ARG A 397 3.22 10.02 40.36
CA ARG A 397 3.66 10.53 41.69
C ARG A 397 4.71 11.63 41.58
N SER A 398 5.62 11.53 40.60
CA SER A 398 6.67 12.52 40.41
C SER A 398 6.14 13.80 39.73
N GLU A 399 5.17 13.67 38.82
CA GLU A 399 4.42 14.80 38.25
C GLU A 399 3.63 15.55 39.30
N GLN A 400 3.02 14.83 40.25
CA GLN A 400 2.37 15.45 41.40
C GLN A 400 3.38 16.19 42.29
N ARG A 401 4.58 15.61 42.55
CA ARG A 401 5.64 16.31 43.29
C ARG A 401 6.16 17.56 42.57
N ILE A 402 6.26 17.55 41.24
CA ILE A 402 6.63 18.75 40.46
C ILE A 402 5.62 19.87 40.70
N LYS A 403 4.33 19.52 40.67
CA LYS A 403 3.25 20.47 40.94
C LYS A 403 3.35 21.01 42.36
N ASP A 404 3.53 20.15 43.35
CA ASP A 404 3.70 20.53 44.75
C ASP A 404 4.95 21.42 44.97
N PHE A 405 6.07 21.16 44.26
CA PHE A 405 7.27 21.98 44.33
C PHE A 405 7.09 23.36 43.68
N ARG A 406 6.39 23.44 42.55
CA ARG A 406 6.06 24.73 41.90
C ARG A 406 5.10 25.54 42.76
N ASP A 407 4.09 24.91 43.33
CA ASP A 407 3.13 25.55 44.23
C ASP A 407 3.80 26.04 45.53
N ALA A 408 4.87 25.36 45.97
CA ALA A 408 5.72 25.78 47.09
C ALA A 408 6.85 26.76 46.71
N GLY A 409 6.94 27.21 45.45
CA GLY A 409 7.97 28.16 44.97
C GLY A 409 9.39 27.59 44.86
N ARG A 410 9.56 26.26 44.95
CA ARG A 410 10.84 25.54 44.86
C ARG A 410 11.14 25.12 43.41
N ASN A 411 11.36 26.11 42.56
CA ASN A 411 11.49 25.89 41.11
C ASN A 411 12.69 25.01 40.73
N ASP A 412 13.83 25.12 41.42
CA ASP A 412 15.01 24.29 41.15
C ASP A 412 14.76 22.80 41.43
N ASP A 413 13.96 22.49 42.45
CA ASP A 413 13.60 21.11 42.79
C ASP A 413 12.52 20.59 41.84
N ALA A 414 11.58 21.44 41.42
CA ALA A 414 10.61 21.11 40.37
C ALA A 414 11.31 20.82 39.04
N GLU A 415 12.39 21.53 38.71
CA GLU A 415 13.12 21.35 37.46
C GLU A 415 13.98 20.07 37.48
N LYS A 416 14.60 19.74 38.63
CA LYS A 416 15.26 18.44 38.84
C LYS A 416 14.27 17.27 38.75
N GLU A 417 13.09 17.41 39.35
CA GLU A 417 12.05 16.39 39.32
C GLU A 417 11.40 16.29 37.92
N THR A 418 11.32 17.40 37.17
CA THR A 418 10.88 17.40 35.76
C THR A 418 11.84 16.60 34.89
N LYS A 419 13.15 16.82 35.05
CA LYS A 419 14.16 16.05 34.32
C LYS A 419 14.12 14.55 34.67
N TYR A 420 13.83 14.23 35.94
CA TYR A 420 13.61 12.85 36.39
C TYR A 420 12.37 12.21 35.73
N VAL A 421 11.26 12.96 35.57
CA VAL A 421 10.06 12.50 34.87
C VAL A 421 10.30 12.30 33.38
N ASP A 422 11.06 13.19 32.73
CA ASP A 422 11.38 13.06 31.30
C ASP A 422 12.20 11.79 31.01
N GLU A 423 13.18 11.49 31.87
CA GLU A 423 13.96 10.24 31.78
C GLU A 423 13.11 8.98 32.01
N LEU A 424 12.09 9.04 32.89
CA LEU A 424 11.14 7.93 33.08
C LEU A 424 10.16 7.76 31.91
N LYS A 425 9.72 8.86 31.27
CA LYS A 425 8.87 8.83 30.08
C LYS A 425 9.61 8.27 28.87
N GLU A 426 10.90 8.59 28.71
CA GLU A 426 11.75 7.96 27.69
C GLU A 426 11.85 6.43 27.89
N LEU A 427 11.97 5.97 29.15
CA LEU A 427 11.94 4.55 29.46
C LEU A 427 10.59 3.89 29.15
N GLN A 428 9.48 4.60 29.37
CA GLN A 428 8.14 4.13 29.05
C GLN A 428 7.96 3.93 27.55
N GLU A 429 8.48 4.85 26.75
CA GLU A 429 8.38 4.83 25.29
C GLU A 429 9.26 3.73 24.67
N LEU A 430 10.45 3.51 25.24
CA LEU A 430 11.32 2.38 24.86
C LEU A 430 10.70 1.03 25.24
N GLY A 431 9.95 0.96 26.33
CA GLY A 431 9.16 -0.22 26.72
C GLY A 431 8.05 -0.53 25.72
N LYS A 432 7.25 0.47 25.35
CA LYS A 432 6.18 0.32 24.35
C LYS A 432 6.70 -0.14 22.99
N ARG A 433 7.80 0.44 22.51
CA ARG A 433 8.46 0.00 21.26
C ARG A 433 8.94 -1.45 21.28
N LYS A 434 9.25 -2.00 22.46
CA LYS A 434 9.59 -3.42 22.63
C LYS A 434 8.34 -4.31 22.56
N ASP A 435 7.24 -3.85 23.15
CA ASP A 435 5.96 -4.58 23.19
C ASP A 435 5.26 -4.55 21.81
N ASP A 436 5.45 -3.49 21.03
CA ASP A 436 4.95 -3.36 19.64
C ASP A 436 5.57 -4.39 18.67
N LEU A 437 6.74 -4.95 19.00
CA LEU A 437 7.42 -6.01 18.22
C LEU A 437 6.97 -7.44 18.62
N LYS A 438 6.06 -7.58 19.59
CA LYS A 438 5.50 -8.86 20.04
C LYS A 438 4.02 -8.72 20.39
N LEU A 439 3.12 -9.01 19.46
CA LEU A 439 1.69 -9.16 19.77
C LEU A 439 1.08 -10.35 19.00
N PRO A 440 -0.05 -10.95 19.45
CA PRO A 440 -0.97 -10.40 20.47
C PRO A 440 -1.39 -11.34 21.61
N ASN A 441 -1.66 -10.79 22.79
CA ASN A 441 -2.94 -10.98 23.50
C ASN A 441 -3.12 -10.05 24.72
N THR A 442 -4.40 -9.78 24.97
CA THR A 442 -5.09 -8.81 25.83
C THR A 442 -4.88 -8.98 27.34
N GLN A 443 -4.81 -7.85 28.06
CA GLN A 443 -5.60 -7.52 29.27
C GLN A 443 -5.18 -6.12 29.78
N SER A 444 -6.12 -5.20 29.95
CA SER A 444 -5.94 -4.07 30.88
C SER A 444 -7.25 -3.76 31.59
N GLU A 445 -7.17 -3.81 32.92
CA GLU A 445 -8.18 -3.47 33.90
C GLU A 445 -8.42 -1.94 33.91
N VAL A 446 -9.68 -1.54 34.02
CA VAL A 446 -10.08 -0.15 34.28
C VAL A 446 -10.76 -0.09 35.64
N THR A 447 -10.07 0.51 36.62
CA THR A 447 -10.64 1.02 37.87
C THR A 447 -11.53 2.23 37.56
N ILE A 448 -12.83 2.13 37.89
CA ILE A 448 -13.79 3.23 37.86
C ILE A 448 -13.89 3.81 39.28
N ASP A 449 -13.48 5.07 39.42
CA ASP A 449 -13.73 5.85 40.63
C ASP A 449 -15.17 6.38 40.62
N SER A 450 -15.85 6.18 41.75
CA SER A 450 -17.29 6.28 41.90
C SER A 450 -17.67 7.52 42.70
N SER A 451 -17.92 8.66 42.05
CA SER A 451 -18.64 9.79 42.68
C SER A 451 -18.98 10.92 41.72
N ALA A 452 -19.94 10.75 40.80
CA ALA A 452 -20.62 11.89 40.16
C ALA A 452 -21.91 11.55 39.37
N SER A 453 -22.65 10.47 39.67
CA SER A 453 -23.89 10.17 38.92
C SER A 453 -24.95 9.53 39.81
N LYS A 454 -25.58 10.32 40.69
CA LYS A 454 -26.70 9.84 41.52
C LYS A 454 -27.89 10.82 41.65
N GLN A 455 -28.01 11.82 40.77
CA GLN A 455 -29.11 12.80 40.88
C GLN A 455 -29.84 13.15 39.57
N ALA A 456 -29.66 12.40 38.47
CA ALA A 456 -30.31 12.74 37.20
C ALA A 456 -31.39 11.75 36.70
N GLU A 457 -31.59 10.59 37.35
CA GLU A 457 -32.47 9.53 36.79
C GLU A 457 -33.87 9.40 37.44
N GLU A 458 -34.27 10.30 38.35
CA GLU A 458 -35.53 10.12 39.11
C GLU A 458 -36.72 10.99 38.69
N LYS A 459 -36.65 11.71 37.57
CA LYS A 459 -37.80 12.42 37.02
C LYS A 459 -37.80 12.38 35.50
N ILE A 460 -38.69 11.55 34.94
CA ILE A 460 -39.57 11.81 33.78
C ILE A 460 -39.94 10.43 33.24
N GLU A 461 -41.10 9.92 33.63
CA GLU A 461 -41.92 9.04 32.79
C GLU A 461 -43.29 8.87 33.45
N SER A 462 -44.15 9.87 33.26
CA SER A 462 -45.58 9.72 33.48
C SER A 462 -46.34 10.63 32.52
N SER A 463 -46.81 10.04 31.43
CA SER A 463 -48.02 10.36 30.65
C SER A 463 -47.76 10.34 29.14
N SER A 464 -48.30 9.36 28.43
CA SER A 464 -48.67 9.56 27.02
C SER A 464 -49.90 8.72 26.66
N THR A 465 -50.90 9.40 26.09
CA THR A 465 -52.08 8.84 25.44
C THR A 465 -51.78 8.49 23.98
N LYS A 466 -52.50 7.48 23.49
CA LYS A 466 -52.30 6.68 22.27
C LYS A 466 -52.62 7.39 20.95
N THR A 467 -51.86 7.06 19.90
CA THR A 467 -52.31 6.74 18.52
C THR A 467 -51.15 6.08 17.74
N ASP A 468 -51.49 5.21 16.77
CA ASP A 468 -50.56 4.27 16.11
C ASP A 468 -49.37 4.92 15.40
N LYS A 469 -48.16 4.51 15.81
CA LYS A 469 -46.89 4.96 15.22
C LYS A 469 -46.27 3.86 14.34
N LEU A 470 -46.27 4.10 13.03
CA LEU A 470 -45.16 3.68 12.16
C LEU A 470 -43.87 4.26 12.78
N VAL A 471 -42.85 3.42 12.95
CA VAL A 471 -41.53 3.68 13.57
C VAL A 471 -41.24 5.18 13.73
N LEU A 472 -41.63 5.76 14.87
CA LEU A 472 -40.97 6.98 15.34
C LEU A 472 -39.67 6.51 15.97
N THR A 473 -38.57 6.73 15.27
CA THR A 473 -37.28 6.96 15.91
C THR A 473 -37.50 8.04 16.98
N ASP A 474 -36.94 7.85 18.15
CA ASP A 474 -36.94 8.89 19.17
C ASP A 474 -36.31 10.16 18.57
N LEU A 475 -36.99 11.32 18.74
CA LEU A 475 -36.58 12.59 18.15
C LEU A 475 -35.15 12.96 18.61
N ASP A 476 -34.81 12.62 19.85
CA ASP A 476 -33.48 12.84 20.41
C ASP A 476 -32.41 11.99 19.72
N THR A 477 -32.75 10.74 19.36
CA THR A 477 -31.85 9.84 18.63
C THR A 477 -31.63 10.33 17.19
N LEU A 478 -32.70 10.77 16.52
CA LEU A 478 -32.63 11.33 15.17
C LEU A 478 -31.77 12.60 15.13
N HIS A 479 -31.93 13.47 16.13
CA HIS A 479 -31.15 14.70 16.25
C HIS A 479 -29.66 14.42 16.47
N GLN A 480 -29.33 13.40 17.28
CA GLN A 480 -27.93 12.99 17.46
C GLN A 480 -27.30 12.46 16.17
N ASP A 481 -28.01 11.64 15.39
CA ASP A 481 -27.48 11.08 14.13
C ASP A 481 -27.12 12.20 13.12
N LEU A 482 -27.95 13.25 13.07
CA LEU A 482 -27.76 14.40 12.18
C LEU A 482 -26.48 15.21 12.46
N LEU A 483 -25.95 15.17 13.69
CA LEU A 483 -24.72 15.87 14.07
C LEU A 483 -23.47 15.24 13.45
N PHE A 484 -23.50 13.92 13.19
CA PHE A 484 -22.35 13.17 12.69
C PHE A 484 -22.37 12.94 11.18
N LEU A 485 -23.47 13.25 10.50
CA LEU A 485 -23.60 13.09 9.05
C LEU A 485 -22.95 14.26 8.29
N PRO A 486 -22.14 13.98 7.24
CA PRO A 486 -21.70 15.01 6.30
C PRO A 486 -22.89 15.55 5.50
N VAL A 487 -22.68 16.60 4.71
CA VAL A 487 -23.70 17.06 3.75
C VAL A 487 -23.86 15.98 2.67
N CYS A 488 -24.99 15.27 2.70
CA CYS A 488 -25.35 14.19 1.79
C CYS A 488 -26.87 14.01 1.74
N ALA A 489 -27.36 13.23 0.77
CA ALA A 489 -28.77 12.93 0.57
C ALA A 489 -29.42 12.29 1.81
N GLU A 490 -28.69 11.42 2.53
CA GLU A 490 -29.17 10.84 3.80
C GLU A 490 -29.48 11.92 4.83
N LYS A 491 -28.55 12.85 5.04
CA LYS A 491 -28.72 13.95 6.00
C LYS A 491 -29.93 14.80 5.68
N VAL A 492 -30.09 15.20 4.42
CA VAL A 492 -31.20 16.07 4.02
C VAL A 492 -32.54 15.34 4.12
N ALA A 493 -32.59 14.06 3.74
CA ALA A 493 -33.78 13.22 3.93
C ALA A 493 -34.15 13.06 5.42
N MET A 494 -33.15 12.91 6.30
CA MET A 494 -33.37 12.85 7.75
C MET A 494 -33.81 14.19 8.35
N GLN A 495 -33.31 15.32 7.85
CA GLN A 495 -33.77 16.66 8.26
C GLN A 495 -35.24 16.88 7.86
N LEU A 496 -35.64 16.46 6.66
CA LEU A 496 -37.04 16.49 6.23
C LEU A 496 -37.91 15.60 7.13
N LEU A 497 -37.42 14.40 7.49
CA LEU A 497 -38.13 13.50 8.40
C LEU A 497 -38.29 14.11 9.79
N GLU A 498 -37.23 14.69 10.36
CA GLU A 498 -37.24 15.39 11.66
C GLU A 498 -38.28 16.52 11.64
N TYR A 499 -38.26 17.35 10.59
CA TYR A 499 -39.21 18.44 10.42
C TYR A 499 -40.67 17.95 10.42
N PHE A 500 -40.99 16.91 9.64
CA PHE A 500 -42.35 16.36 9.61
C PHE A 500 -42.76 15.68 10.91
N GLN A 501 -41.83 15.03 11.62
CA GLN A 501 -42.09 14.42 12.92
C GLN A 501 -42.36 15.47 14.00
N GLN A 502 -41.61 16.58 14.01
CA GLN A 502 -41.85 17.72 14.90
C GLN A 502 -43.24 18.33 14.66
N ILE A 503 -43.65 18.48 13.39
CA ILE A 503 -45.00 18.94 13.05
C ILE A 503 -46.06 17.99 13.61
N MET A 504 -45.93 16.68 13.39
CA MET A 504 -46.86 15.67 13.92
C MET A 504 -46.94 15.70 15.45
N ALA A 505 -45.82 15.89 16.15
CA ALA A 505 -45.79 16.00 17.61
C ALA A 505 -46.44 17.30 18.12
N SER A 506 -46.41 18.37 17.32
CA SER A 506 -46.95 19.69 17.66
C SER A 506 -48.47 19.85 17.43
N GLN A 507 -49.18 18.83 16.95
CA GLN A 507 -50.60 18.88 16.53
C GLN A 507 -51.65 19.18 17.64
N ASN A 508 -51.26 19.74 18.79
CA ASN A 508 -52.16 20.45 19.71
C ASN A 508 -52.11 21.99 19.57
N LYS A 509 -51.32 22.54 18.63
CA LYS A 509 -51.35 23.97 18.28
C LYS A 509 -51.37 24.14 16.77
N SER A 510 -52.21 25.05 16.31
CA SER A 510 -52.31 25.48 14.91
C SER A 510 -50.96 25.98 14.41
N VAL A 511 -50.19 25.11 13.74
CA VAL A 511 -48.96 25.48 13.04
C VAL A 511 -49.25 25.38 11.55
N THR A 512 -49.54 26.53 10.94
CA THR A 512 -49.54 26.69 9.48
C THR A 512 -48.10 26.63 8.96
N PHE A 513 -47.88 25.88 7.88
CA PHE A 513 -46.60 25.70 7.20
C PHE A 513 -45.86 27.04 7.00
N SER A 514 -44.62 27.14 7.47
CA SER A 514 -43.65 28.02 6.85
C SER A 514 -43.22 27.37 5.54
N ASN A 515 -43.85 27.73 4.44
CA ASN A 515 -43.70 27.04 3.15
C ASN A 515 -42.25 27.08 2.60
N SER A 516 -41.40 28.06 2.90
CA SER A 516 -40.10 28.20 2.23
C SER A 516 -39.06 27.14 2.62
N SER A 517 -38.99 26.75 3.90
CA SER A 517 -37.89 25.90 4.40
C SER A 517 -38.00 24.45 3.95
N VAL A 518 -39.22 23.91 3.80
CA VAL A 518 -39.44 22.53 3.35
C VAL A 518 -39.11 22.37 1.88
N TYR A 519 -39.51 23.31 1.02
CA TYR A 519 -39.17 23.27 -0.40
C TYR A 519 -37.67 23.48 -0.62
N GLN A 520 -36.99 24.28 0.22
CA GLN A 520 -35.52 24.39 0.21
C GLN A 520 -34.87 23.04 0.51
N LEU A 521 -35.25 22.38 1.60
CA LEU A 521 -34.73 21.05 1.95
C LEU A 521 -35.07 19.98 0.91
N PHE A 522 -36.26 20.03 0.30
CA PHE A 522 -36.64 19.13 -0.78
C PHE A 522 -35.76 19.31 -2.02
N HIS A 523 -35.54 20.55 -2.47
CA HIS A 523 -34.64 20.82 -3.58
C HIS A 523 -33.18 20.49 -3.25
N GLU A 524 -32.75 20.70 -2.02
CA GLU A 524 -31.42 20.28 -1.58
C GLU A 524 -31.28 18.75 -1.61
N LEU A 525 -32.33 18.01 -1.22
CA LEU A 525 -32.36 16.56 -1.35
C LEU A 525 -32.26 16.12 -2.81
N GLU A 526 -33.04 16.72 -3.72
CA GLU A 526 -32.95 16.42 -5.16
C GLU A 526 -31.54 16.67 -5.71
N ASN A 527 -30.93 17.80 -5.35
CA ASN A 527 -29.58 18.16 -5.78
C ASN A 527 -28.52 17.19 -5.22
N GLN A 528 -28.60 16.81 -3.94
CA GLN A 528 -27.68 15.85 -3.35
C GLN A 528 -27.83 14.46 -3.97
N MET A 529 -29.07 14.00 -4.22
CA MET A 529 -29.31 12.72 -4.88
C MET A 529 -28.80 12.68 -6.32
N ASP A 530 -28.78 13.81 -7.03
CA ASP A 530 -28.17 13.93 -8.36
C ASP A 530 -26.63 13.90 -8.29
N GLN A 531 -26.03 14.66 -7.38
CA GLN A 531 -24.57 14.71 -7.16
C GLN A 531 -23.99 13.36 -6.71
N GLU A 532 -24.75 12.59 -5.94
CA GLU A 532 -24.39 11.24 -5.48
C GLU A 532 -24.80 10.15 -6.50
N GLU A 533 -25.27 10.52 -7.69
CA GLU A 533 -25.67 9.62 -8.79
C GLU A 533 -26.74 8.57 -8.36
N MET A 534 -27.68 8.94 -7.48
CA MET A 534 -28.68 8.05 -6.86
C MET A 534 -30.05 8.01 -7.57
N LEU A 535 -30.23 8.77 -8.64
CA LEU A 535 -31.53 8.98 -9.32
C LEU A 535 -31.94 7.82 -10.25
N SER A 536 -32.28 6.67 -9.66
CA SER A 536 -32.99 5.59 -10.37
C SER A 536 -34.43 5.99 -10.72
N GLU A 537 -35.05 5.32 -11.70
CA GLU A 537 -36.47 5.53 -12.05
C GLU A 537 -37.40 5.39 -10.83
N SER A 538 -37.09 4.41 -9.95
CA SER A 538 -37.83 4.19 -8.72
C SER A 538 -37.65 5.32 -7.69
N VAL A 539 -36.48 5.97 -7.65
CA VAL A 539 -36.18 7.09 -6.75
C VAL A 539 -36.85 8.35 -7.25
N ARG A 540 -36.81 8.61 -8.56
CA ARG A 540 -37.51 9.75 -9.18
C ARG A 540 -39.01 9.70 -8.91
N LYS A 541 -39.63 8.52 -8.99
CA LYS A 541 -41.04 8.34 -8.62
C LYS A 541 -41.30 8.67 -7.15
N ASN A 542 -40.44 8.20 -6.23
CA ASN A 542 -40.58 8.54 -4.81
C ASN A 542 -40.44 10.05 -4.56
N LEU A 543 -39.53 10.75 -5.25
CA LEU A 543 -39.37 12.21 -5.12
C LEU A 543 -40.61 12.95 -5.63
N GLN A 544 -41.19 12.51 -6.76
CA GLN A 544 -42.46 13.06 -7.27
C GLN A 544 -43.63 12.84 -6.30
N ASP A 545 -43.73 11.64 -5.73
CA ASP A 545 -44.74 11.33 -4.72
C ASP A 545 -44.53 12.17 -3.45
N LEU A 546 -43.29 12.34 -3.00
CA LEU A 546 -42.95 13.19 -1.86
C LEU A 546 -43.34 14.65 -2.12
N GLN A 547 -42.99 15.21 -3.27
CA GLN A 547 -43.38 16.56 -3.67
C GLN A 547 -44.91 16.73 -3.63
N ARG A 548 -45.64 15.78 -4.22
CA ARG A 548 -47.09 15.76 -4.19
C ARG A 548 -47.65 15.70 -2.76
N TYR A 549 -47.03 14.95 -1.85
CA TYR A 549 -47.47 14.90 -0.45
C TYR A 549 -47.16 16.19 0.31
N ILE A 550 -46.05 16.85 0.00
CA ILE A 550 -45.71 18.19 0.52
C ILE A 550 -46.75 19.20 0.04
N ASP A 551 -47.06 19.23 -1.26
CA ASP A 551 -48.03 20.14 -1.85
C ASP A 551 -49.44 19.95 -1.27
N ASN A 552 -49.82 18.70 -1.00
CA ASN A 552 -51.11 18.35 -0.40
C ASN A 552 -51.12 18.40 1.14
N GLN A 553 -50.03 18.85 1.77
CA GLN A 553 -49.89 18.93 3.23
C GLN A 553 -50.14 17.61 3.98
N ASN A 554 -49.91 16.48 3.33
CA ASN A 554 -50.15 15.16 3.91
C ASN A 554 -48.89 14.66 4.63
N VAL A 555 -48.70 15.11 5.87
CA VAL A 555 -47.52 14.81 6.69
C VAL A 555 -47.32 13.31 6.91
N SER A 556 -48.39 12.55 7.16
CA SER A 556 -48.28 11.10 7.37
C SER A 556 -47.82 10.36 6.11
N ALA A 557 -48.30 10.76 4.93
CA ALA A 557 -47.86 10.18 3.66
C ALA A 557 -46.43 10.60 3.29
N ALA A 558 -46.06 11.86 3.59
CA ALA A 558 -44.70 12.36 3.41
C ALA A 558 -43.69 11.58 4.27
N ILE A 559 -44.00 11.34 5.56
CA ILE A 559 -43.19 10.50 6.45
C ILE A 559 -43.04 9.07 5.89
N GLY A 560 -44.14 8.46 5.43
CA GLY A 560 -44.11 7.14 4.82
C GLY A 560 -43.24 7.09 3.55
N CYS A 561 -43.35 8.11 2.69
CA CYS A 561 -42.58 8.23 1.47
C CYS A 561 -41.08 8.42 1.75
N LEU A 562 -40.72 9.28 2.72
CA LEU A 562 -39.35 9.48 3.18
C LEU A 562 -38.76 8.19 3.79
N GLY A 563 -39.55 7.42 4.54
CA GLY A 563 -39.12 6.12 5.06
C GLY A 563 -38.73 5.14 3.94
N GLU A 564 -39.53 5.07 2.87
CA GLU A 564 -39.21 4.26 1.69
C GLU A 564 -38.02 4.79 0.89
N LEU A 565 -37.85 6.11 0.82
CA LEU A 565 -36.68 6.73 0.19
C LEU A 565 -35.40 6.44 0.99
N LEU A 566 -35.45 6.57 2.32
CA LEU A 566 -34.33 6.26 3.20
C LEU A 566 -33.90 4.80 3.08
N LYS A 567 -34.80 3.81 2.98
CA LYS A 567 -34.41 2.41 2.71
C LYS A 567 -33.63 2.22 1.40
N LYS A 568 -33.84 3.11 0.42
CA LYS A 568 -33.09 3.13 -0.84
C LYS A 568 -31.78 3.91 -0.73
N ILE A 569 -31.68 4.91 0.13
CA ILE A 569 -30.44 5.66 0.37
C ILE A 569 -29.50 4.85 1.28
N ARG A 570 -30.05 4.28 2.35
CA ARG A 570 -29.39 3.49 3.39
C ARG A 570 -30.17 2.17 3.65
N PRO A 571 -29.86 1.09 2.94
CA PRO A 571 -30.43 -0.23 3.23
C PRO A 571 -30.28 -0.70 4.67
N LEU A 572 -29.21 -0.26 5.35
CA LEU A 572 -28.94 -0.55 6.76
C LEU A 572 -28.60 0.72 7.53
N HIS A 573 -29.16 0.84 8.73
CA HIS A 573 -28.80 1.89 9.67
C HIS A 573 -27.66 1.44 10.61
N VAL A 574 -26.41 1.59 10.14
CA VAL A 574 -25.20 1.11 10.84
C VAL A 574 -25.08 1.63 12.28
N GLN A 575 -25.43 2.90 12.53
CA GLN A 575 -25.39 3.48 13.87
C GLN A 575 -26.40 2.85 14.84
N GLU A 576 -27.60 2.49 14.36
CA GLU A 576 -28.57 1.77 15.19
C GLU A 576 -28.08 0.35 15.51
N ILE A 577 -27.45 -0.33 14.56
CA ILE A 577 -26.83 -1.64 14.79
C ILE A 577 -25.81 -1.54 15.93
N GLN A 578 -24.91 -0.55 15.87
CA GLN A 578 -23.92 -0.32 16.93
C GLN A 578 -24.59 -0.09 18.29
N ARG A 579 -25.59 0.79 18.38
CA ARG A 579 -26.34 1.06 19.62
C ARG A 579 -27.00 -0.19 20.20
N LEU A 580 -27.61 -1.02 19.34
CA LEU A 580 -28.27 -2.25 19.77
C LEU A 580 -27.26 -3.29 20.25
N ILE A 581 -26.12 -3.42 19.57
CA ILE A 581 -25.01 -4.30 19.99
C ILE A 581 -24.42 -3.83 21.32
N ASP A 582 -24.23 -2.52 21.52
CA ASP A 582 -23.70 -1.99 22.79
C ASP A 582 -24.65 -2.26 23.97
N LYS A 583 -25.97 -2.14 23.74
CA LYS A 583 -26.98 -2.56 24.73
C LYS A 583 -26.91 -4.06 25.02
N ALA A 584 -26.74 -4.89 24.00
CA ALA A 584 -26.59 -6.33 24.16
C ALA A 584 -25.29 -6.70 24.91
N LYS A 585 -24.18 -6.03 24.64
CA LYS A 585 -22.91 -6.19 25.39
C LYS A 585 -23.04 -5.79 26.85
N ALA A 586 -23.80 -4.72 27.15
CA ALA A 586 -24.08 -4.34 28.53
C ALA A 586 -24.88 -5.43 29.27
N ALA A 587 -25.86 -6.05 28.60
CA ALA A 587 -26.60 -7.18 29.15
C ALA A 587 -25.74 -8.46 29.28
N ALA A 588 -24.81 -8.70 28.33
CA ALA A 588 -23.88 -9.84 28.35
C ALA A 588 -23.05 -9.87 29.62
N LYS A 589 -22.54 -8.72 30.09
CA LYS A 589 -21.75 -8.61 31.32
C LYS A 589 -22.49 -9.10 32.57
N VAL A 590 -23.82 -9.04 32.60
CA VAL A 590 -24.62 -9.49 33.74
C VAL A 590 -24.71 -11.02 33.80
N ILE A 591 -24.64 -11.69 32.64
CA ILE A 591 -24.79 -13.15 32.53
C ILE A 591 -23.47 -13.89 32.31
N GLU A 592 -22.37 -13.17 32.20
CA GLU A 592 -21.02 -13.73 32.05
C GLU A 592 -20.68 -14.65 33.23
N ASP A 593 -20.16 -15.84 32.92
CA ASP A 593 -19.85 -16.91 33.87
C ASP A 593 -21.02 -17.37 34.77
N GLN A 594 -22.27 -17.04 34.41
CA GLN A 594 -23.46 -17.48 35.14
C GLN A 594 -24.16 -18.70 34.50
N ASP A 595 -24.93 -19.41 35.32
CA ASP A 595 -25.84 -20.47 34.89
C ASP A 595 -27.20 -19.86 34.52
N VAL A 596 -27.57 -19.85 33.23
CA VAL A 596 -28.74 -19.12 32.72
C VAL A 596 -29.82 -20.00 32.11
N ILE A 597 -31.07 -19.55 32.18
CA ILE A 597 -32.22 -20.13 31.48
C ILE A 597 -32.61 -19.20 30.32
N LEU A 598 -32.42 -19.65 29.09
CA LEU A 598 -32.73 -18.91 27.88
C LEU A 598 -34.12 -19.29 27.36
N LEU A 599 -35.02 -18.31 27.22
CA LEU A 599 -36.31 -18.54 26.59
C LEU A 599 -36.21 -18.37 25.08
N ILE A 600 -36.67 -19.39 24.36
CA ILE A 600 -36.66 -19.43 22.91
C ILE A 600 -38.07 -19.64 22.39
N GLY A 601 -38.49 -18.87 21.38
CA GLY A 601 -39.77 -19.03 20.71
C GLY A 601 -40.12 -17.81 19.86
N GLU A 602 -41.06 -17.98 18.92
CA GLU A 602 -41.49 -16.88 18.05
C GLU A 602 -42.09 -15.70 18.83
N THR A 603 -42.16 -14.53 18.20
CA THR A 603 -42.91 -13.38 18.72
C THR A 603 -44.38 -13.76 18.96
N GLY A 604 -44.92 -13.39 20.13
CA GLY A 604 -46.29 -13.74 20.51
C GLY A 604 -46.48 -15.14 21.13
N THR A 605 -45.41 -15.96 21.25
CA THR A 605 -45.49 -17.28 21.94
C THR A 605 -45.66 -17.18 23.46
N GLY A 606 -45.44 -15.99 24.03
CA GLY A 606 -45.65 -15.73 25.46
C GLY A 606 -44.38 -15.79 26.31
N LYS A 607 -43.19 -15.54 25.72
CA LYS A 607 -41.90 -15.48 26.43
C LYS A 607 -41.93 -14.52 27.62
N SER A 608 -42.16 -13.24 27.38
CA SER A 608 -42.17 -12.20 28.41
C SER A 608 -43.25 -12.46 29.48
N THR A 609 -44.44 -12.94 29.09
CA THR A 609 -45.49 -13.37 30.04
C THR A 609 -45.05 -14.57 30.89
N THR A 610 -44.34 -15.52 30.29
CA THR A 610 -43.80 -16.69 31.00
C THR A 610 -42.70 -16.30 31.98
N ILE A 611 -41.85 -15.32 31.65
CA ILE A 611 -40.83 -14.80 32.58
C ILE A 611 -41.48 -14.15 33.79
N GLN A 612 -42.48 -13.28 33.58
CA GLN A 612 -43.21 -12.66 34.69
C GLN A 612 -43.85 -13.74 35.60
N PHE A 613 -44.49 -14.74 35.00
CA PHE A 613 -45.07 -15.87 35.73
C PHE A 613 -44.02 -16.68 36.51
N LEU A 614 -42.92 -17.08 35.86
CA LEU A 614 -41.83 -17.84 36.47
C LEU A 614 -41.06 -17.02 37.51
N ALA A 615 -41.11 -15.69 37.45
CA ALA A 615 -40.55 -14.82 38.49
C ALA A 615 -41.47 -14.64 39.71
N GLY A 616 -42.64 -15.30 39.72
CA GLY A 616 -43.59 -15.28 40.84
C GLY A 616 -44.56 -14.09 40.82
N CYS A 617 -44.71 -13.38 39.69
CA CYS A 617 -45.73 -12.35 39.57
C CYS A 617 -47.14 -12.95 39.59
N GLN A 618 -48.07 -12.26 40.24
CA GLN A 618 -49.48 -12.55 40.10
C GLN A 618 -49.96 -12.02 38.74
N MET A 619 -50.69 -12.84 37.98
CA MET A 619 -51.11 -12.51 36.61
C MET A 619 -52.63 -12.33 36.53
N GLU A 620 -53.10 -11.38 35.73
CA GLU A 620 -54.53 -11.16 35.48
C GLU A 620 -54.85 -10.95 34.00
N LYS A 621 -56.13 -11.13 33.62
CA LYS A 621 -56.64 -10.80 32.30
C LYS A 621 -57.18 -9.37 32.27
N LYS A 622 -56.66 -8.54 31.36
CA LYS A 622 -57.09 -7.15 31.17
C LYS A 622 -57.52 -6.89 29.74
N LYS A 623 -58.48 -5.98 29.56
CA LYS A 623 -58.90 -5.48 28.24
C LYS A 623 -58.05 -4.28 27.86
N VAL A 624 -57.24 -4.43 26.81
CA VAL A 624 -56.36 -3.39 26.30
C VAL A 624 -56.90 -2.89 24.97
N GLU A 625 -57.16 -1.60 24.87
CA GLU A 625 -57.56 -0.98 23.59
C GLU A 625 -56.36 -0.89 22.64
N VAL A 626 -56.51 -1.42 21.43
CA VAL A 626 -55.42 -1.62 20.46
C VAL A 626 -55.51 -0.63 19.30
N GLU A 627 -56.71 -0.34 18.79
CA GLU A 627 -56.98 0.55 17.65
C GLU A 627 -58.44 1.05 17.70
N ASN A 628 -58.68 2.36 17.68
CA ASN A 628 -59.99 3.00 17.47
C ASN A 628 -61.21 2.28 18.11
N GLY A 629 -61.20 2.09 19.43
CA GLY A 629 -62.31 1.41 20.14
C GLY A 629 -62.33 -0.12 20.07
N ARG A 630 -61.33 -0.78 19.46
CA ARG A 630 -61.14 -2.24 19.51
C ARG A 630 -60.30 -2.63 20.72
N PHE A 631 -60.80 -3.58 21.51
CA PHE A 631 -60.13 -4.12 22.70
C PHE A 631 -59.69 -5.56 22.47
N LEU A 632 -58.48 -5.90 22.88
CA LEU A 632 -58.01 -7.28 23.00
C LEU A 632 -57.84 -7.66 24.47
N GLU A 633 -58.17 -8.89 24.80
CA GLU A 633 -57.84 -9.47 26.10
C GLU A 633 -56.35 -9.85 26.12
N HIS A 634 -55.64 -9.36 27.13
CA HIS A 634 -54.21 -9.55 27.35
C HIS A 634 -53.95 -10.07 28.76
N VAL A 635 -52.92 -10.90 28.93
CA VAL A 635 -52.50 -11.38 30.26
C VAL A 635 -51.26 -10.58 30.67
N GLU A 636 -51.36 -9.86 31.79
CA GLU A 636 -50.29 -9.03 32.34
C GLU A 636 -50.11 -9.25 33.85
N ALA A 637 -48.96 -8.83 34.38
CA ALA A 637 -48.67 -8.89 35.81
C ALA A 637 -49.45 -7.82 36.58
N VAL A 638 -49.91 -8.16 37.79
CA VAL A 638 -50.59 -7.25 38.72
C VAL A 638 -49.55 -6.35 39.40
N GLU A 639 -49.80 -5.04 39.40
CA GLU A 639 -48.96 -4.05 40.09
C GLU A 639 -49.26 -4.01 41.61
N PRO A 640 -48.28 -3.72 42.49
CA PRO A 640 -46.88 -3.39 42.20
C PRO A 640 -45.99 -4.63 41.98
N ILE A 641 -45.16 -4.61 40.93
CA ILE A 641 -44.15 -5.66 40.69
C ILE A 641 -43.04 -5.60 41.75
N LYS A 642 -42.79 -6.72 42.45
CA LYS A 642 -41.78 -6.82 43.53
C LYS A 642 -40.34 -6.76 43.04
N ASN A 643 -40.03 -7.43 41.92
CA ASN A 643 -38.70 -7.41 41.33
C ASN A 643 -38.57 -6.22 40.36
N PRO A 644 -37.69 -5.23 40.62
CA PRO A 644 -37.54 -4.05 39.77
C PRO A 644 -37.02 -4.37 38.36
N GLU A 645 -36.26 -5.46 38.16
CA GLU A 645 -35.74 -5.86 36.85
C GLU A 645 -36.86 -6.25 35.87
N LEU A 646 -37.97 -6.77 36.39
CA LEU A 646 -39.16 -7.12 35.60
C LEU A 646 -39.89 -5.93 35.01
N ARG A 647 -39.63 -4.69 35.48
CA ARG A 647 -40.20 -3.47 34.88
C ARG A 647 -39.75 -3.26 33.43
N ARG A 648 -38.59 -3.82 33.06
CA ARG A 648 -38.06 -3.77 31.69
C ARG A 648 -38.67 -4.85 30.78
N ILE A 649 -39.35 -5.84 31.35
CA ILE A 649 -40.03 -6.91 30.61
C ILE A 649 -41.47 -6.50 30.36
N ILE A 650 -41.75 -5.97 29.16
CA ILE A 650 -43.08 -5.49 28.77
C ILE A 650 -43.81 -6.61 28.02
N SER A 651 -44.99 -6.99 28.51
CA SER A 651 -45.91 -7.86 27.75
C SER A 651 -46.90 -6.98 26.97
N SER A 652 -47.07 -7.24 25.67
CA SER A 652 -47.94 -6.46 24.80
C SER A 652 -48.95 -7.35 24.07
N PRO A 653 -50.20 -6.89 23.87
CA PRO A 653 -51.18 -7.58 23.02
C PRO A 653 -50.91 -7.40 21.52
N ARG A 654 -49.95 -6.53 21.14
CA ARG A 654 -49.62 -6.23 19.74
C ARG A 654 -48.63 -7.26 19.20
N ASN A 655 -48.75 -7.60 17.92
CA ASN A 655 -47.90 -8.59 17.26
C ASN A 655 -46.55 -7.98 16.79
N LYS A 656 -45.92 -7.17 17.65
CA LYS A 656 -44.60 -6.55 17.43
C LYS A 656 -43.71 -6.88 18.62
N SER A 657 -42.44 -7.16 18.34
CA SER A 657 -41.46 -7.48 19.37
C SER A 657 -41.02 -6.21 20.09
N GLU A 658 -41.26 -6.14 21.40
CA GLU A 658 -40.79 -5.06 22.27
C GLU A 658 -39.37 -5.35 22.81
N THR A 659 -38.98 -6.64 22.86
CA THR A 659 -37.65 -7.10 23.28
C THR A 659 -36.70 -7.05 22.09
N ARG A 660 -35.76 -6.10 22.08
CA ARG A 660 -34.77 -5.89 20.99
C ARG A 660 -33.35 -6.39 21.30
N TYR A 661 -33.10 -6.83 22.52
CA TYR A 661 -31.83 -7.35 23.00
C TYR A 661 -32.09 -8.28 24.19
N ILE A 662 -31.14 -9.18 24.48
CA ILE A 662 -31.27 -10.11 25.62
C ILE A 662 -31.43 -9.32 26.92
N THR A 663 -32.46 -9.64 27.69
CA THR A 663 -32.71 -8.98 28.98
C THR A 663 -32.69 -10.04 30.08
N PRO A 664 -31.64 -10.08 30.91
CA PRO A 664 -31.58 -10.99 32.05
C PRO A 664 -32.46 -10.48 33.19
N VAL A 665 -33.09 -11.42 33.89
CA VAL A 665 -33.85 -11.19 35.11
C VAL A 665 -33.35 -12.18 36.16
N THR A 666 -32.82 -11.65 37.26
CA THR A 666 -32.37 -12.43 38.40
C THR A 666 -33.56 -12.68 39.32
N VAL A 667 -33.86 -13.96 39.59
CA VAL A 667 -35.01 -14.37 40.37
C VAL A 667 -34.56 -15.11 41.63
N PRO A 668 -34.72 -14.49 42.82
CA PRO A 668 -34.45 -15.15 44.09
C PRO A 668 -35.40 -16.33 44.33
N LEU A 669 -34.88 -17.51 44.67
CA LEU A 669 -35.71 -18.71 44.92
C LEU A 669 -36.71 -18.49 46.07
N ARG A 670 -36.35 -17.64 47.04
CA ARG A 670 -37.22 -17.26 48.16
C ARG A 670 -38.53 -16.60 47.73
N ASP A 671 -38.53 -15.90 46.59
CA ASP A 671 -39.70 -15.18 46.10
C ASP A 671 -40.76 -16.14 45.52
N ILE A 672 -40.34 -17.38 45.22
CA ILE A 672 -41.17 -18.42 44.62
C ILE A 672 -41.49 -19.52 45.63
N PHE A 673 -40.47 -20.11 46.25
CA PHE A 673 -40.61 -21.26 47.13
C PHE A 673 -40.83 -20.88 48.61
N GLY A 674 -40.61 -19.61 48.97
CA GLY A 674 -40.77 -19.08 50.32
C GLY A 674 -39.43 -18.83 51.03
N PRO A 675 -39.45 -18.23 52.23
CA PRO A 675 -38.28 -17.63 52.88
C PRO A 675 -37.14 -18.60 53.27
N HIS A 676 -37.39 -19.91 53.25
CA HIS A 676 -36.42 -20.94 53.63
C HIS A 676 -35.52 -21.42 52.49
N GLU A 677 -35.84 -21.07 51.24
CA GLU A 677 -35.06 -21.44 50.07
C GLU A 677 -34.00 -20.38 49.75
N THR A 678 -32.75 -20.83 49.59
CA THR A 678 -31.59 -19.97 49.33
C THR A 678 -31.09 -20.15 47.91
N GLY A 679 -30.61 -19.05 47.31
CA GLY A 679 -30.08 -19.03 45.95
C GLY A 679 -31.01 -18.30 44.98
N GLU A 680 -30.57 -18.22 43.75
CA GLU A 680 -31.24 -17.50 42.67
C GLU A 680 -31.01 -18.22 41.34
N PHE A 681 -31.79 -17.85 40.34
CA PHE A 681 -31.58 -18.28 38.97
C PHE A 681 -31.84 -17.11 38.03
N ILE A 682 -31.13 -17.11 36.91
CA ILE A 682 -31.23 -16.03 35.92
C ILE A 682 -32.05 -16.54 34.74
N ILE A 683 -33.11 -15.81 34.42
CA ILE A 683 -33.94 -16.06 33.24
C ILE A 683 -33.71 -14.96 32.23
N CYS A 684 -33.43 -15.31 30.98
CA CYS A 684 -33.19 -14.35 29.92
C CYS A 684 -34.39 -14.28 28.97
N ASP A 685 -34.95 -13.08 28.79
CA ASP A 685 -35.82 -12.81 27.65
C ASP A 685 -34.96 -12.61 26.41
N ALA A 686 -34.98 -13.57 25.50
CA ALA A 686 -34.35 -13.39 24.21
C ALA A 686 -35.36 -12.75 23.23
N PRO A 687 -34.90 -11.83 22.37
CA PRO A 687 -35.70 -11.40 21.23
C PRO A 687 -36.07 -12.63 20.36
N GLY A 688 -37.17 -12.54 19.61
CA GLY A 688 -37.52 -13.62 18.68
C GLY A 688 -36.42 -13.77 17.64
N PHE A 689 -35.72 -14.90 17.59
CA PHE A 689 -34.78 -15.15 16.50
C PHE A 689 -35.56 -15.31 15.18
N GLY A 690 -35.15 -14.59 14.13
CA GLY A 690 -35.94 -14.41 12.92
C GLY A 690 -37.03 -13.33 13.03
N ASP A 691 -36.85 -12.33 13.91
CA ASP A 691 -37.78 -11.22 14.09
C ASP A 691 -37.96 -10.43 12.79
N THR A 692 -39.20 -10.02 12.50
CA THR A 692 -39.53 -9.21 11.31
C THR A 692 -39.40 -7.70 11.57
N ALA A 693 -38.79 -7.31 12.69
CA ALA A 693 -38.66 -5.93 13.13
C ALA A 693 -37.67 -5.09 12.30
N GLY A 694 -36.84 -5.73 11.46
CA GLY A 694 -35.89 -5.09 10.56
C GLY A 694 -34.52 -5.80 10.56
N PRO A 695 -33.71 -5.62 9.51
CA PRO A 695 -32.39 -6.24 9.41
C PRO A 695 -31.44 -5.75 10.53
N GLU A 696 -31.57 -4.52 11.04
CA GLU A 696 -30.73 -4.01 12.13
C GLU A 696 -30.94 -4.79 13.43
N VAL A 697 -32.20 -5.12 13.76
CA VAL A 697 -32.55 -5.90 14.95
C VAL A 697 -32.10 -7.35 14.78
N ASP A 698 -32.25 -7.94 13.59
CA ASP A 698 -31.76 -9.29 13.30
C ASP A 698 -30.23 -9.39 13.43
N ILE A 699 -29.49 -8.37 12.95
CA ILE A 699 -28.03 -8.27 13.13
C ILE A 699 -27.68 -8.17 14.62
N ALA A 700 -28.31 -7.25 15.35
CA ALA A 700 -28.03 -7.05 16.76
C ALA A 700 -28.38 -8.30 17.60
N ASN A 701 -29.44 -9.02 17.23
CA ASN A 701 -29.81 -10.28 17.85
C ASN A 701 -28.77 -11.36 17.54
N GLY A 702 -28.39 -11.51 16.28
CA GLY A 702 -27.38 -12.47 15.85
C GLY A 702 -26.05 -12.24 16.56
N VAL A 703 -25.57 -10.99 16.64
CA VAL A 703 -24.24 -10.67 17.18
C VAL A 703 -24.30 -10.58 18.69
N GLY A 704 -25.19 -9.73 19.20
CA GLY A 704 -25.26 -9.38 20.61
C GLY A 704 -25.79 -10.49 21.50
N VAL A 705 -26.83 -11.22 21.08
CA VAL A 705 -27.43 -12.28 21.92
C VAL A 705 -26.55 -13.53 21.92
N ILE A 706 -26.00 -13.93 20.78
CA ILE A 706 -25.10 -15.09 20.71
C ILE A 706 -23.82 -14.81 21.49
N GLU A 707 -23.17 -13.65 21.31
CA GLU A 707 -21.97 -13.31 22.10
C GLU A 707 -22.26 -13.26 23.60
N ALA A 708 -23.43 -12.75 24.00
CA ALA A 708 -23.86 -12.76 25.41
C ALA A 708 -24.01 -14.20 25.96
N ILE A 709 -24.66 -15.08 25.21
CA ILE A 709 -24.87 -16.49 25.61
C ILE A 709 -23.54 -17.26 25.65
N ARG A 710 -22.60 -16.97 24.73
CA ARG A 710 -21.28 -17.61 24.65
C ARG A 710 -20.39 -17.31 25.87
N GLY A 711 -20.64 -16.20 26.56
CA GLY A 711 -19.97 -15.81 27.81
C GLY A 711 -20.52 -16.50 29.06
N CYS A 712 -21.67 -17.19 28.98
CA CYS A 712 -22.26 -17.87 30.14
C CYS A 712 -21.48 -19.14 30.53
N LYS A 713 -21.56 -19.54 31.80
CA LYS A 713 -21.00 -20.81 32.29
C LYS A 713 -21.78 -22.02 31.80
N SER A 714 -23.12 -21.96 31.89
CA SER A 714 -24.00 -22.95 31.28
C SER A 714 -25.34 -22.35 30.86
N VAL A 715 -25.97 -22.94 29.85
CA VAL A 715 -27.23 -22.44 29.28
C VAL A 715 -28.26 -23.56 29.23
N LYS A 716 -29.41 -23.37 29.87
CA LYS A 716 -30.59 -24.22 29.74
C LYS A 716 -31.58 -23.58 28.78
N ILE A 717 -32.19 -24.37 27.90
CA ILE A 717 -33.12 -23.84 26.91
C ILE A 717 -34.56 -24.13 27.32
N LEU A 718 -35.37 -23.09 27.46
CA LEU A 718 -36.82 -23.18 27.58
C LEU A 718 -37.45 -22.81 26.23
N ALA A 719 -37.73 -23.83 25.40
CA ALA A 719 -38.30 -23.69 24.07
C ALA A 719 -39.84 -23.65 24.14
N LEU A 720 -40.43 -22.49 23.85
CA LEU A 720 -41.86 -22.24 23.94
C LEU A 720 -42.56 -22.41 22.58
N SER A 721 -43.62 -23.22 22.59
CA SER A 721 -44.57 -23.33 21.48
C SER A 721 -45.95 -22.86 21.93
N SER A 722 -46.62 -22.06 21.11
CA SER A 722 -47.97 -21.58 21.41
C SER A 722 -49.02 -22.26 20.52
N TYR A 723 -50.18 -22.58 21.09
CA TYR A 723 -51.29 -23.19 20.34
C TYR A 723 -51.76 -22.31 19.16
N LYS A 724 -51.74 -20.97 19.34
CA LYS A 724 -52.10 -20.02 18.27
C LYS A 724 -51.07 -20.00 17.14
N SER A 725 -49.79 -20.25 17.44
CA SER A 725 -48.69 -20.27 16.46
C SER A 725 -48.58 -21.60 15.71
N LEU A 726 -49.25 -22.64 16.19
CA LEU A 726 -49.22 -23.97 15.58
C LEU A 726 -49.67 -23.95 14.12
N GLY A 727 -50.67 -23.11 13.79
CA GLY A 727 -51.31 -23.03 12.48
C GLY A 727 -52.09 -24.31 12.11
N ASP A 728 -52.71 -24.33 10.93
CA ASP A 728 -53.53 -25.48 10.48
C ASP A 728 -52.71 -26.76 10.20
N ARG A 729 -51.37 -26.65 10.16
CA ARG A 729 -50.44 -27.70 9.70
C ARG A 729 -49.09 -27.74 10.44
N GLY A 730 -49.05 -27.37 11.72
CA GLY A 730 -47.85 -27.50 12.57
C GLY A 730 -46.67 -26.58 12.19
N GLN A 731 -46.94 -25.45 11.52
CA GLN A 731 -45.93 -24.50 11.05
C GLN A 731 -45.11 -23.88 12.19
N GLY A 732 -45.75 -23.59 13.34
CA GLY A 732 -45.05 -23.04 14.50
C GLY A 732 -44.01 -23.99 15.09
N ILE A 733 -44.25 -25.32 15.03
CA ILE A 733 -43.27 -26.31 15.45
C ILE A 733 -42.09 -26.34 14.49
N GLN A 734 -42.36 -26.29 13.18
CA GLN A 734 -41.29 -26.27 12.19
C GLN A 734 -40.35 -25.08 12.39
N LYS A 735 -40.91 -23.89 12.59
CA LYS A 735 -40.14 -22.67 12.80
C LYS A 735 -39.35 -22.68 14.12
N LEU A 736 -39.93 -23.20 15.20
CA LEU A 736 -39.21 -23.40 16.47
C LEU A 736 -38.02 -24.37 16.30
N THR A 737 -38.21 -25.47 15.58
CA THR A 737 -37.14 -26.43 15.31
C THR A 737 -36.02 -25.82 14.48
N HIS A 738 -36.33 -25.13 13.38
CA HIS A 738 -35.29 -24.45 12.58
C HIS A 738 -34.57 -23.36 13.37
N LEU A 739 -35.26 -22.65 14.25
CA LEU A 739 -34.64 -21.67 15.14
C LEU A 739 -33.59 -22.34 16.04
N LEU A 740 -33.92 -23.48 16.66
CA LEU A 740 -32.98 -24.23 17.49
C LEU A 740 -31.78 -24.77 16.69
N ILE A 741 -32.03 -25.32 15.50
CA ILE A 741 -30.98 -25.86 14.60
C ILE A 741 -30.03 -24.75 14.13
N ASN A 742 -30.56 -23.60 13.75
CA ASN A 742 -29.72 -22.49 13.26
C ASN A 742 -28.85 -21.91 14.37
N MET A 743 -29.33 -21.94 15.62
CA MET A 743 -28.63 -21.38 16.77
C MET A 743 -27.52 -22.29 17.32
N MET A 744 -27.63 -23.61 17.18
CA MET A 744 -26.74 -24.58 17.82
C MET A 744 -26.15 -25.59 16.84
N CYS A 745 -24.84 -25.82 16.93
CA CYS A 745 -24.17 -26.93 16.24
C CYS A 745 -24.49 -28.27 16.91
N ASP A 746 -24.58 -29.34 16.12
CA ASP A 746 -24.75 -30.73 16.59
C ASP A 746 -25.91 -30.88 17.59
N ILE A 747 -27.08 -30.30 17.25
CA ILE A 747 -28.26 -30.21 18.13
C ILE A 747 -28.68 -31.56 18.69
N GLU A 748 -28.48 -32.64 17.94
CA GLU A 748 -28.79 -34.03 18.30
C GLU A 748 -28.12 -34.44 19.62
N ASP A 749 -26.89 -33.99 19.86
CA ASP A 749 -26.14 -34.28 21.10
C ASP A 749 -26.50 -33.34 22.25
N ARG A 750 -27.37 -32.35 22.01
CA ARG A 750 -27.74 -31.29 22.96
C ARG A 750 -29.20 -31.31 23.35
N LEU A 751 -30.00 -32.20 22.76
CA LEU A 751 -31.43 -32.37 23.05
C LEU A 751 -31.72 -32.52 24.54
N GLY A 752 -30.83 -33.15 25.32
CA GLY A 752 -30.97 -33.29 26.78
C GLY A 752 -31.06 -31.97 27.56
N SER A 753 -30.60 -30.86 26.98
CA SER A 753 -30.59 -29.53 27.60
C SER A 753 -31.79 -28.65 27.22
N ILE A 754 -32.66 -29.17 26.35
CA ILE A 754 -33.84 -28.47 25.84
C ILE A 754 -35.07 -28.90 26.63
N PHE A 755 -35.79 -27.94 27.18
CA PHE A 755 -37.06 -28.12 27.87
C PHE A 755 -38.18 -27.46 27.08
N TYR A 756 -39.21 -28.22 26.70
CA TYR A 756 -40.30 -27.72 25.86
C TYR A 756 -41.50 -27.26 26.70
N GLY A 757 -41.85 -25.98 26.61
CA GLY A 757 -43.02 -25.39 27.25
C GLY A 757 -44.13 -25.10 26.23
N PHE A 758 -45.37 -25.43 26.59
CA PHE A 758 -46.53 -25.28 25.72
C PHE A 758 -47.51 -24.27 26.28
N THR A 759 -47.63 -23.11 25.63
CA THR A 759 -48.45 -21.99 26.08
C THR A 759 -49.76 -21.89 25.28
N LYS A 760 -50.82 -21.37 25.92
CA LYS A 760 -52.15 -21.14 25.27
C LYS A 760 -52.84 -22.42 24.75
N TYR A 761 -52.34 -23.61 25.09
CA TYR A 761 -52.98 -24.89 24.74
C TYR A 761 -54.21 -25.15 25.63
N PRO A 762 -55.32 -25.64 25.08
CA PRO A 762 -56.44 -26.09 25.89
C PRO A 762 -56.03 -27.18 26.89
N SER A 763 -56.62 -27.16 28.09
CA SER A 763 -56.32 -28.13 29.15
C SER A 763 -56.59 -29.58 28.70
N SER A 764 -57.58 -29.79 27.83
CA SER A 764 -57.97 -31.08 27.26
C SER A 764 -57.09 -31.60 26.12
N SER A 765 -56.20 -30.79 25.54
CA SER A 765 -55.41 -31.18 24.37
C SER A 765 -54.30 -32.17 24.71
N ASP A 766 -54.18 -33.25 23.94
CA ASP A 766 -53.02 -34.14 23.98
C ASP A 766 -51.94 -33.63 23.02
N ILE A 767 -50.90 -33.02 23.59
CA ILE A 767 -49.78 -32.43 22.83
C ILE A 767 -48.94 -33.53 22.17
N SER A 768 -48.78 -34.69 22.81
CA SER A 768 -48.00 -35.78 22.23
C SER A 768 -48.68 -36.32 20.97
N ALA A 769 -50.00 -36.51 21.02
CA ALA A 769 -50.77 -36.96 19.85
C ALA A 769 -50.69 -35.95 18.70
N LEU A 770 -50.77 -34.65 19.02
CA LEU A 770 -50.64 -33.57 18.04
C LEU A 770 -49.27 -33.54 17.35
N LEU A 771 -48.17 -33.72 18.10
CA LEU A 771 -46.82 -33.75 17.52
C LEU A 771 -46.60 -34.99 16.65
N ILE A 772 -47.18 -36.14 17.02
CA ILE A 772 -47.17 -37.35 16.19
C ILE A 772 -47.90 -37.11 14.87
N ASP A 773 -49.06 -36.45 14.91
CA ASP A 773 -49.81 -36.09 13.70
C ASP A 773 -48.99 -35.17 12.78
N VAL A 774 -48.29 -34.17 13.34
CA VAL A 774 -47.38 -33.30 12.57
C VAL A 774 -46.25 -34.11 11.91
N LYS A 775 -45.68 -35.10 12.61
CA LYS A 775 -44.64 -35.97 12.04
C LYS A 775 -45.17 -36.78 10.86
N ILE A 776 -46.30 -37.46 11.04
CA ILE A 776 -46.90 -38.34 10.02
C ILE A 776 -47.38 -37.53 8.81
N SER A 777 -48.11 -36.43 9.04
CA SER A 777 -48.76 -35.68 7.97
C SER A 777 -47.80 -34.84 7.13
N LYS A 778 -46.62 -34.47 7.65
CA LYS A 778 -45.71 -33.51 7.02
C LYS A 778 -44.27 -34.01 6.85
N VAL A 779 -43.68 -34.56 7.90
CA VAL A 779 -42.27 -34.97 7.86
C VAL A 779 -42.12 -36.24 7.06
N ASP A 780 -43.01 -37.22 7.26
CA ASP A 780 -42.95 -38.48 6.53
C ASP A 780 -43.39 -38.36 5.06
N THR A 781 -44.14 -37.29 4.73
CA THR A 781 -44.68 -37.01 3.39
C THR A 781 -43.82 -36.08 2.54
N ASP A 782 -43.01 -35.19 3.15
CA ASP A 782 -42.10 -34.27 2.46
C ASP A 782 -40.67 -34.83 2.40
N PRO A 783 -40.15 -35.19 1.21
CA PRO A 783 -38.80 -35.76 1.07
C PRO A 783 -37.67 -34.87 1.60
N LEU A 784 -37.83 -33.54 1.55
CA LEU A 784 -36.83 -32.59 2.04
C LEU A 784 -36.79 -32.58 3.57
N LEU A 785 -37.95 -32.55 4.24
CA LEU A 785 -38.01 -32.61 5.70
C LEU A 785 -37.64 -33.98 6.25
N ARG A 786 -37.96 -35.05 5.52
CA ARG A 786 -37.58 -36.42 5.90
C ARG A 786 -36.08 -36.65 5.88
N SER A 787 -35.37 -35.95 5.01
CA SER A 787 -33.90 -36.04 4.87
C SER A 787 -33.15 -35.08 5.80
N ASP A 788 -33.84 -34.14 6.44
CA ASP A 788 -33.29 -33.26 7.48
C ASP A 788 -33.22 -34.00 8.83
N ASN A 789 -32.09 -34.67 9.07
CA ASN A 789 -31.87 -35.48 10.28
C ASN A 789 -32.01 -34.66 11.58
N ALA A 790 -31.53 -33.41 11.59
CA ALA A 790 -31.59 -32.53 12.76
C ALA A 790 -33.03 -32.15 13.09
N PHE A 791 -33.82 -31.81 12.06
CA PHE A 791 -35.25 -31.53 12.22
C PHE A 791 -36.00 -32.73 12.79
N VAL A 792 -35.78 -33.92 12.23
CA VAL A 792 -36.41 -35.16 12.66
C VAL A 792 -36.03 -35.51 14.11
N ALA A 793 -34.78 -35.26 14.50
CA ALA A 793 -34.27 -35.52 15.84
C ALA A 793 -34.97 -34.63 16.89
N VAL A 794 -35.05 -33.32 16.66
CA VAL A 794 -35.72 -32.37 17.57
C VAL A 794 -37.21 -32.71 17.72
N LEU A 795 -37.92 -32.98 16.61
CA LEU A 795 -39.33 -33.34 16.67
C LEU A 795 -39.55 -34.66 17.43
N THR A 796 -38.67 -35.65 17.22
CA THR A 796 -38.74 -36.93 17.91
C THR A 796 -38.48 -36.79 19.41
N ASP A 797 -37.53 -35.94 19.81
CA ASP A 797 -37.27 -35.61 21.22
C ASP A 797 -38.46 -34.89 21.87
N MET A 798 -39.07 -33.94 21.18
CA MET A 798 -40.28 -33.25 21.64
C MET A 798 -41.45 -34.23 21.88
N ILE A 799 -41.64 -35.20 20.96
CA ILE A 799 -42.62 -36.28 21.12
C ILE A 799 -42.27 -37.15 22.34
N ASN A 800 -41.00 -37.54 22.50
CA ASN A 800 -40.60 -38.42 23.60
C ASN A 800 -40.75 -37.76 24.98
N LYS A 801 -40.39 -36.49 25.12
CA LYS A 801 -40.54 -35.75 26.38
C LYS A 801 -42.00 -35.44 26.74
N THR A 802 -42.89 -35.36 25.75
CA THR A 802 -44.33 -35.11 26.00
C THR A 802 -45.12 -36.37 26.37
N LYS A 803 -44.62 -37.57 26.09
CA LYS A 803 -45.25 -38.87 26.49
C LYS A 803 -45.39 -39.06 28.00
N VAL A 804 -44.44 -38.55 28.78
CA VAL A 804 -44.46 -38.63 30.27
C VAL A 804 -45.28 -37.48 30.89
N GLY A 805 -45.85 -36.62 30.03
CA GLY A 805 -46.68 -35.48 30.40
C GLY A 805 -46.08 -34.16 29.89
N ALA A 806 -46.78 -33.49 28.99
CA ALA A 806 -46.36 -32.19 28.44
C ALA A 806 -46.41 -31.06 29.49
N GLU A 807 -45.41 -30.18 29.48
CA GLU A 807 -45.39 -28.97 30.32
C GLU A 807 -46.29 -27.90 29.71
N LYS A 808 -47.55 -27.86 30.14
CA LYS A 808 -48.48 -26.78 29.80
C LYS A 808 -48.27 -25.61 30.75
N ILE A 809 -47.81 -24.47 30.23
CA ILE A 809 -47.62 -23.25 31.01
C ILE A 809 -48.88 -22.40 30.89
N ASP A 810 -49.62 -22.29 31.98
CA ASP A 810 -50.78 -21.40 32.12
C ASP A 810 -50.51 -20.34 33.19
N PRO A 811 -50.19 -19.09 32.80
CA PRO A 811 -49.90 -18.01 33.75
C PRO A 811 -51.05 -17.66 34.70
N LEU A 812 -52.31 -18.01 34.40
CA LEU A 812 -53.48 -17.63 35.19
C LEU A 812 -53.87 -18.64 36.26
N SER A 813 -53.64 -19.93 35.99
CA SER A 813 -54.05 -21.04 36.87
C SER A 813 -52.91 -21.99 37.27
N GLY A 814 -51.74 -21.84 36.66
CA GLY A 814 -50.57 -22.68 36.91
C GLY A 814 -49.79 -22.27 38.16
N ASP A 815 -48.97 -23.20 38.65
CA ASP A 815 -48.01 -22.97 39.73
C ASP A 815 -46.58 -22.89 39.17
N PRO A 816 -45.88 -21.75 39.28
CA PRO A 816 -44.53 -21.60 38.74
C PRO A 816 -43.51 -22.54 39.42
N LYS A 817 -43.75 -22.96 40.67
CA LYS A 817 -42.86 -23.87 41.42
C LYS A 817 -42.60 -25.16 40.66
N ARG A 818 -43.67 -25.78 40.14
CA ARG A 818 -43.61 -27.05 39.42
C ARG A 818 -42.72 -26.97 38.18
N THR A 819 -42.85 -25.90 37.39
CA THR A 819 -42.06 -25.73 36.17
C THR A 819 -40.58 -25.48 36.52
N ILE A 820 -40.30 -24.73 37.58
CA ILE A 820 -38.92 -24.45 38.01
C ILE A 820 -38.24 -25.69 38.57
N GLU A 821 -38.93 -26.51 39.37
CA GLU A 821 -38.39 -27.79 39.86
C GLU A 821 -37.99 -28.71 38.71
N ARG A 822 -38.80 -28.76 37.64
CA ARG A 822 -38.48 -29.52 36.43
C ARG A 822 -37.28 -28.91 35.68
N LEU A 823 -37.22 -27.59 35.53
CA LEU A 823 -36.07 -26.89 34.91
C LEU A 823 -34.76 -27.08 35.71
N LYS A 824 -34.82 -27.21 37.04
CA LYS A 824 -33.65 -27.54 37.87
C LYS A 824 -33.04 -28.90 37.49
N GLN A 825 -33.86 -29.88 37.10
CA GLN A 825 -33.42 -31.24 36.74
C GLN A 825 -32.79 -31.33 35.33
N VAL A 826 -33.03 -30.34 34.48
CA VAL A 826 -32.45 -30.28 33.13
C VAL A 826 -30.97 -29.92 33.23
N ARG A 827 -30.11 -30.66 32.50
CA ARG A 827 -28.68 -30.34 32.40
C ARG A 827 -28.50 -29.13 31.49
N GLY A 828 -27.64 -28.19 31.88
CA GLY A 828 -27.28 -27.06 31.02
C GLY A 828 -26.29 -27.49 29.93
N ILE A 829 -26.30 -26.75 28.83
CA ILE A 829 -25.24 -26.79 27.82
C ILE A 829 -24.00 -26.17 28.47
N MET A 830 -22.99 -27.00 28.74
CA MET A 830 -21.69 -26.55 29.23
C MET A 830 -20.85 -25.99 28.08
N TYR A 831 -20.03 -24.99 28.36
CA TYR A 831 -19.20 -24.28 27.37
C TYR A 831 -20.01 -23.75 26.17
N PRO A 832 -20.99 -22.85 26.38
CA PRO A 832 -21.85 -22.32 25.32
C PRO A 832 -21.10 -21.74 24.12
N ARG A 833 -19.89 -21.23 24.32
CA ARG A 833 -18.98 -20.74 23.26
C ARG A 833 -18.80 -21.71 22.10
N ASP A 834 -18.72 -23.00 22.39
CA ASP A 834 -18.43 -24.05 21.39
C ASP A 834 -19.69 -24.59 20.71
N VAL A 835 -20.88 -24.24 21.23
CA VAL A 835 -22.17 -24.80 20.79
C VAL A 835 -23.01 -23.77 20.03
N PHE A 836 -23.07 -22.54 20.54
CA PHE A 836 -23.91 -21.49 19.95
C PHE A 836 -23.18 -20.83 18.79
N GLN A 837 -23.83 -20.77 17.61
CA GLN A 837 -23.27 -20.18 16.41
C GLN A 837 -24.01 -18.91 16.00
N PHE A 838 -23.23 -18.01 15.41
CA PHE A 838 -23.74 -16.81 14.79
C PHE A 838 -24.60 -17.16 13.57
N SER A 839 -25.83 -16.66 13.50
CA SER A 839 -26.71 -16.82 12.34
C SER A 839 -27.53 -15.55 12.08
N MET A 840 -27.77 -15.24 10.81
CA MET A 840 -28.61 -14.13 10.35
C MET A 840 -29.58 -14.66 9.28
N SER A 841 -30.72 -13.98 9.09
CA SER A 841 -31.64 -14.32 8.01
C SER A 841 -31.09 -13.97 6.61
N GLU A 842 -31.58 -14.64 5.57
CA GLU A 842 -31.22 -14.37 4.17
C GLU A 842 -31.53 -12.91 3.76
N ASN A 843 -32.65 -12.36 4.24
CA ASN A 843 -33.02 -10.96 3.99
C ASN A 843 -31.96 -10.00 4.56
N THR A 844 -31.48 -10.28 5.78
CA THR A 844 -30.43 -9.48 6.42
C THR A 844 -29.11 -9.57 5.65
N GLN A 845 -28.72 -10.76 5.19
CA GLN A 845 -27.53 -10.93 4.34
C GLN A 845 -27.64 -10.13 3.03
N ALA A 846 -28.82 -10.15 2.39
CA ALA A 846 -29.07 -9.35 1.20
C ALA A 846 -29.03 -7.83 1.47
N CYS A 847 -29.54 -7.37 2.62
CA CYS A 847 -29.44 -5.97 3.05
C CYS A 847 -27.97 -5.55 3.32
N ILE A 848 -27.17 -6.41 3.95
CA ILE A 848 -25.73 -6.17 4.16
C ILE A 848 -25.00 -6.04 2.82
N ALA A 849 -25.20 -7.00 1.91
CA ALA A 849 -24.60 -6.95 0.59
C ALA A 849 -25.01 -5.68 -0.16
N SER A 850 -26.29 -5.30 -0.08
CA SER A 850 -26.82 -4.08 -0.71
C SER A 850 -26.21 -2.80 -0.10
N GLN A 851 -26.02 -2.75 1.22
CA GLN A 851 -25.37 -1.62 1.89
C GLN A 851 -23.91 -1.49 1.48
N VAL A 852 -23.14 -2.60 1.53
CA VAL A 852 -21.72 -2.61 1.15
C VAL A 852 -21.56 -2.20 -0.31
N GLN A 853 -22.39 -2.72 -1.22
CA GLN A 853 -22.36 -2.34 -2.64
C GLN A 853 -22.69 -0.85 -2.84
N ARG A 854 -23.67 -0.32 -2.09
CA ARG A 854 -24.06 1.09 -2.16
C ARG A 854 -22.94 2.00 -1.66
N ASP A 855 -22.41 1.74 -0.46
CA ASP A 855 -21.29 2.51 0.08
C ASP A 855 -20.06 2.43 -0.83
N SER A 856 -19.79 1.25 -1.42
CA SER A 856 -18.73 1.08 -2.42
C SER A 856 -18.90 1.99 -3.64
N SER A 857 -20.14 2.10 -4.14
CA SER A 857 -20.46 2.95 -5.28
C SER A 857 -20.34 4.42 -4.90
N ASN A 858 -20.84 4.79 -3.72
CA ASN A 858 -20.82 6.15 -3.23
C ASN A 858 -19.38 6.63 -2.93
N VAL A 859 -18.50 5.76 -2.45
CA VAL A 859 -17.05 6.09 -2.32
C VAL A 859 -16.46 6.46 -3.67
N LYS A 860 -16.77 5.70 -4.73
CA LYS A 860 -16.25 5.98 -6.09
C LYS A 860 -16.75 7.32 -6.62
N VAL A 861 -18.03 7.61 -6.45
CA VAL A 861 -18.66 8.89 -6.86
C VAL A 861 -18.09 10.06 -6.05
N ALA A 862 -18.05 9.93 -4.72
CA ALA A 862 -17.52 10.97 -3.83
C ALA A 862 -16.04 11.29 -4.13
N LEU A 863 -15.24 10.26 -4.45
CA LEU A 863 -13.84 10.44 -4.83
C LEU A 863 -13.69 11.19 -6.16
N LYS A 864 -14.51 10.87 -7.17
CA LYS A 864 -14.57 11.57 -8.46
C LYS A 864 -14.90 13.06 -8.28
N HIS A 865 -15.78 13.39 -7.33
CA HIS A 865 -16.16 14.77 -7.01
C HIS A 865 -15.27 15.45 -5.96
N ARG A 866 -14.18 14.80 -5.51
CA ARG A 866 -13.27 15.29 -4.47
C ARG A 866 -13.97 15.64 -3.14
N ASN A 867 -15.06 14.96 -2.80
CA ASN A 867 -15.75 15.12 -1.52
C ASN A 867 -15.18 14.15 -0.47
N HIS A 868 -14.06 14.53 0.15
CA HIS A 868 -13.31 13.66 1.07
C HIS A 868 -14.06 13.35 2.37
N SER A 869 -14.89 14.27 2.86
CA SER A 869 -15.74 14.03 4.03
C SER A 869 -16.74 12.92 3.77
N LEU A 870 -17.30 12.86 2.56
CA LEU A 870 -18.25 11.83 2.16
C LEU A 870 -17.56 10.47 1.90
N VAL A 871 -16.37 10.49 1.30
CA VAL A 871 -15.51 9.29 1.19
C VAL A 871 -15.22 8.71 2.58
N LYS A 872 -14.83 9.56 3.55
CA LYS A 872 -14.59 9.14 4.93
C LYS A 872 -15.82 8.49 5.56
N HIS A 873 -16.98 9.12 5.42
CA HIS A 873 -18.23 8.63 5.98
C HIS A 873 -18.56 7.22 5.47
N TYR A 874 -18.57 7.01 4.16
CA TYR A 874 -18.89 5.70 3.58
C TYR A 874 -17.81 4.64 3.86
N LEU A 875 -16.52 5.00 3.86
CA LEU A 875 -15.46 4.07 4.30
C LEU A 875 -15.63 3.66 5.77
N ASN A 876 -15.99 4.60 6.64
CA ASN A 876 -16.25 4.30 8.05
C ASN A 876 -17.48 3.42 8.25
N ASN A 877 -18.53 3.57 7.44
CA ASN A 877 -19.70 2.69 7.50
C ASN A 877 -19.31 1.24 7.18
N VAL A 878 -18.56 1.01 6.08
CA VAL A 878 -18.10 -0.33 5.71
C VAL A 878 -17.11 -0.89 6.74
N LYS A 879 -16.19 -0.06 7.26
CA LYS A 879 -15.28 -0.44 8.34
C LYS A 879 -16.04 -0.88 9.60
N THR A 880 -17.01 -0.08 10.03
CA THR A 880 -17.84 -0.38 11.21
C THR A 880 -18.59 -1.69 11.02
N LEU A 881 -19.17 -1.94 9.84
CA LEU A 881 -19.81 -3.21 9.52
C LEU A 881 -18.82 -4.38 9.53
N ASN A 882 -17.61 -4.20 9.00
CA ASN A 882 -16.56 -5.21 9.04
C ASN A 882 -16.15 -5.55 10.48
N ASP A 883 -15.96 -4.53 11.32
CA ASP A 883 -15.54 -4.68 12.71
C ASP A 883 -16.66 -5.29 13.58
N LEU A 884 -17.93 -5.05 13.23
CA LEU A 884 -19.08 -5.59 13.95
C LEU A 884 -19.41 -7.04 13.59
N LEU A 885 -19.25 -7.43 12.32
CA LEU A 885 -19.75 -8.71 11.79
C LEU A 885 -18.66 -9.74 11.47
N GLU A 886 -17.41 -9.29 11.34
CA GLU A 886 -16.22 -10.11 11.06
C GLU A 886 -16.30 -11.05 9.83
N GLN A 887 -17.21 -10.79 8.88
CA GLN A 887 -17.39 -11.64 7.69
C GLN A 887 -16.33 -11.39 6.61
N SER A 888 -15.86 -12.46 5.97
CA SER A 888 -14.83 -12.38 4.92
C SER A 888 -15.26 -11.53 3.73
N SER A 889 -16.52 -11.63 3.28
CA SER A 889 -17.05 -10.85 2.17
C SER A 889 -16.99 -9.33 2.40
N ILE A 890 -17.28 -8.87 3.62
CA ILE A 890 -17.22 -7.45 3.99
C ILE A 890 -15.76 -7.01 4.12
N ARG A 891 -14.90 -7.87 4.69
CA ARG A 891 -13.47 -7.63 4.82
C ARG A 891 -12.79 -7.45 3.48
N ASP A 892 -13.10 -8.32 2.52
CA ASP A 892 -12.57 -8.27 1.16
C ASP A 892 -13.05 -7.02 0.44
N ALA A 893 -14.34 -6.67 0.57
CA ALA A 893 -14.90 -5.45 0.02
C ALA A 893 -14.26 -4.18 0.62
N TYR A 894 -14.06 -4.14 1.94
CA TYR A 894 -13.38 -3.01 2.60
C TYR A 894 -11.94 -2.88 2.13
N ALA A 895 -11.19 -3.98 2.06
CA ALA A 895 -9.81 -3.98 1.59
C ALA A 895 -9.69 -3.55 0.12
N GLU A 896 -10.62 -3.99 -0.74
CA GLU A 896 -10.71 -3.56 -2.13
C GLU A 896 -10.98 -2.05 -2.24
N LEU A 897 -11.91 -1.52 -1.43
CA LEU A 897 -12.21 -0.08 -1.39
C LEU A 897 -11.02 0.76 -0.93
N VAL A 898 -10.36 0.35 0.15
CA VAL A 898 -9.16 1.04 0.65
C VAL A 898 -8.08 1.04 -0.43
N ARG A 899 -7.83 -0.09 -1.09
CA ARG A 899 -6.88 -0.19 -2.21
C ARG A 899 -7.28 0.70 -3.39
N PHE A 900 -8.57 0.73 -3.74
CA PHE A 900 -9.07 1.57 -4.83
C PHE A 900 -8.86 3.06 -4.55
N VAL A 901 -9.20 3.52 -3.34
CA VAL A 901 -9.00 4.92 -2.92
C VAL A 901 -7.52 5.27 -2.93
N SER A 902 -6.68 4.41 -2.37
CA SER A 902 -5.22 4.58 -2.31
C SER A 902 -4.62 4.68 -3.71
N ASN A 903 -4.93 3.72 -4.59
CA ASN A 903 -4.42 3.68 -5.95
C ASN A 903 -4.87 4.92 -6.74
N THR A 904 -6.14 5.30 -6.67
CA THR A 904 -6.66 6.46 -7.42
C THR A 904 -5.95 7.76 -7.00
N ILE A 905 -5.76 7.95 -5.69
CA ILE A 905 -5.06 9.14 -5.16
C ILE A 905 -3.59 9.11 -5.55
N ASN A 906 -2.92 7.97 -5.35
CA ASN A 906 -1.50 7.83 -5.62
C ASN A 906 -1.19 7.92 -7.13
N GLU A 907 -2.05 7.40 -8.00
CA GLU A 907 -1.95 7.55 -9.45
C GLU A 907 -2.06 9.03 -9.86
N HIS A 908 -3.05 9.76 -9.33
CA HIS A 908 -3.18 11.20 -9.60
C HIS A 908 -1.92 11.96 -9.18
N CYS A 909 -1.43 11.73 -7.96
CA CYS A 909 -0.23 12.37 -7.44
C CYS A 909 1.01 11.99 -8.25
N SER A 910 1.17 10.71 -8.59
CA SER A 910 2.26 10.21 -9.42
C SER A 910 2.26 10.86 -10.81
N GLU A 911 1.12 11.04 -11.45
CA GLU A 911 1.05 11.69 -12.77
C GLU A 911 1.41 13.18 -12.69
N VAL A 912 0.93 13.90 -11.67
CA VAL A 912 1.35 15.29 -11.43
C VAL A 912 2.86 15.36 -11.15
N MET A 913 3.39 14.46 -10.32
CA MET A 913 4.83 14.36 -10.05
C MET A 913 5.64 14.10 -11.32
N LYS A 914 5.23 13.14 -12.16
CA LYS A 914 5.93 12.84 -13.42
C LYS A 914 5.90 14.02 -14.38
N LYS A 915 4.75 14.70 -14.50
CA LYS A 915 4.62 15.88 -15.37
C LYS A 915 5.51 17.01 -14.89
N PHE A 916 5.51 17.28 -13.58
CA PHE A 916 6.36 18.28 -12.97
C PHE A 916 7.85 17.94 -13.10
N ASN A 917 8.26 16.70 -12.81
CA ASN A 917 9.65 16.26 -12.94
C ASN A 917 10.13 16.36 -14.41
N ARG A 918 9.28 16.05 -15.39
CA ARG A 918 9.57 16.26 -16.82
C ARG A 918 9.74 17.74 -17.16
N ALA A 919 8.85 18.60 -16.67
CA ALA A 919 8.95 20.04 -16.89
C ALA A 919 10.22 20.61 -16.23
N LEU A 920 10.51 20.20 -15.00
CA LEU A 920 11.73 20.55 -14.29
C LEU A 920 12.96 20.12 -15.10
N ALA A 921 13.05 18.88 -15.59
CA ALA A 921 14.19 18.39 -16.36
C ALA A 921 14.32 18.98 -17.78
N SER A 922 13.28 19.66 -18.30
CA SER A 922 13.26 20.19 -19.66
C SER A 922 14.27 21.32 -19.90
N GLN A 923 14.56 21.57 -21.18
CA GLN A 923 15.33 22.74 -21.62
C GLN A 923 14.49 24.02 -21.72
N ASP A 924 13.17 23.93 -21.60
CA ASP A 924 12.28 25.09 -21.60
C ASP A 924 12.09 25.67 -20.19
N GLY A 925 12.42 24.89 -19.15
CA GLY A 925 12.26 25.27 -17.75
C GLY A 925 10.84 25.05 -17.20
N LEU A 926 10.64 25.42 -15.94
CA LEU A 926 9.34 25.40 -15.28
C LEU A 926 8.50 26.61 -15.69
N ARG A 927 7.19 26.42 -15.83
CA ARG A 927 6.22 27.51 -16.00
C ARG A 927 5.38 27.65 -14.73
N ASP A 928 4.79 28.83 -14.53
CA ASP A 928 3.91 29.08 -13.38
C ASP A 928 2.74 28.09 -13.30
N GLU A 929 2.24 27.61 -14.45
CA GLU A 929 1.16 26.61 -14.50
C GLU A 929 1.62 25.27 -13.92
N ASP A 930 2.84 24.84 -14.21
CA ASP A 930 3.38 23.57 -13.70
C ASP A 930 3.54 23.64 -12.16
N ILE A 931 3.92 24.81 -11.63
CA ILE A 931 4.02 25.07 -10.19
C ILE A 931 2.65 25.14 -9.52
N ARG A 932 1.68 25.82 -10.14
CA ARG A 932 0.30 25.90 -9.63
C ARG A 932 -0.34 24.53 -9.53
N GLU A 933 -0.19 23.70 -10.56
CA GLU A 933 -0.72 22.33 -10.58
C GLU A 933 -0.08 21.46 -9.48
N TYR A 934 1.25 21.57 -9.30
CA TYR A 934 1.95 20.84 -8.24
C TYR A 934 1.52 21.30 -6.84
N LYS A 935 1.38 22.62 -6.63
CA LYS A 935 0.90 23.18 -5.37
C LYS A 935 -0.53 22.75 -5.05
N SER A 936 -1.42 22.75 -6.06
CA SER A 936 -2.78 22.24 -5.90
C SER A 936 -2.79 20.75 -5.52
N CYS A 937 -1.82 19.96 -6.01
CA CYS A 937 -1.66 18.57 -5.58
C CYS A 937 -1.18 18.45 -4.12
N VAL A 938 -0.26 19.30 -3.67
CA VAL A 938 0.14 19.35 -2.24
C VAL A 938 -1.05 19.69 -1.35
N GLU A 939 -1.81 20.74 -1.67
CA GLU A 939 -3.03 21.15 -0.95
C GLU A 939 -4.09 20.04 -0.96
N TYR A 940 -4.22 19.33 -2.09
CA TYR A 940 -5.11 18.18 -2.21
C TYR A 940 -4.69 17.05 -1.25
N ILE A 941 -3.39 16.72 -1.16
CA ILE A 941 -2.88 15.72 -0.21
C ILE A 941 -3.15 16.14 1.25
N GLU A 942 -3.03 17.42 1.57
CA GLU A 942 -3.36 17.93 2.92
C GLU A 942 -4.83 17.73 3.26
N GLN A 943 -5.75 17.97 2.31
CA GLN A 943 -7.19 17.78 2.52
C GLN A 943 -7.59 16.31 2.73
N ILE A 944 -6.92 15.37 2.04
CA ILE A 944 -7.19 13.93 2.17
C ILE A 944 -6.55 13.28 3.41
N GLN A 945 -5.76 14.01 4.22
CA GLN A 945 -5.23 13.51 5.49
C GLN A 945 -6.33 12.97 6.42
N VAL A 946 -7.55 13.49 6.28
CA VAL A 946 -8.74 13.02 7.01
C VAL A 946 -9.04 11.52 6.79
N LEU A 947 -8.59 10.96 5.66
CA LEU A 947 -8.77 9.55 5.25
C LEU A 947 -7.69 8.61 5.80
N ARG A 948 -6.65 9.14 6.45
CA ARG A 948 -5.49 8.36 6.92
C ARG A 948 -5.85 7.29 7.95
N GLU A 949 -6.90 7.51 8.75
CA GLU A 949 -7.42 6.52 9.70
C GLU A 949 -7.96 5.25 9.03
N ASN A 950 -8.39 5.35 7.76
CA ASN A 950 -8.92 4.22 6.99
C ASN A 950 -7.85 3.59 6.10
N VAL A 951 -7.04 4.42 5.45
CA VAL A 951 -6.08 4.02 4.41
C VAL A 951 -4.68 3.69 4.96
N GLY A 952 -4.34 4.20 6.15
CA GLY A 952 -3.06 3.91 6.79
C GLY A 952 -1.87 4.54 6.07
N SER A 953 -0.77 3.78 5.96
CA SER A 953 0.52 4.23 5.40
C SER A 953 0.56 4.33 3.88
N ASP A 954 -0.47 3.82 3.19
CA ASP A 954 -0.49 3.76 1.73
C ASP A 954 -0.76 5.12 1.07
N LEU A 955 -1.15 6.13 1.86
CA LEU A 955 -1.35 7.50 1.39
C LEU A 955 -0.04 8.28 1.37
N LEU A 956 0.25 8.97 0.26
CA LEU A 956 1.37 9.90 0.18
C LEU A 956 1.24 11.03 1.21
N LEU A 957 2.38 11.43 1.79
CA LEU A 957 2.46 12.60 2.67
C LEU A 957 2.83 13.85 1.84
N PRO A 958 2.37 15.05 2.23
CA PRO A 958 2.78 16.31 1.59
C PRO A 958 4.32 16.44 1.55
N ASP A 959 4.99 16.05 2.63
CA ASP A 959 6.45 16.04 2.74
C ASP A 959 7.13 15.20 1.65
N THR A 960 6.49 14.10 1.21
CA THR A 960 7.04 13.24 0.14
C THR A 960 7.13 13.99 -1.19
N LEU A 961 6.17 14.87 -1.49
CA LEU A 961 6.22 15.73 -2.69
C LEU A 961 7.37 16.74 -2.57
N MET A 962 7.54 17.35 -1.40
CA MET A 962 8.63 18.31 -1.16
C MET A 962 10.01 17.64 -1.24
N VAL A 963 10.14 16.42 -0.69
CA VAL A 963 11.34 15.58 -0.82
C VAL A 963 11.61 15.21 -2.28
N ASN A 964 10.59 14.93 -3.09
CA ASN A 964 10.76 14.69 -4.52
C ASN A 964 11.35 15.91 -5.23
N ILE A 965 10.82 17.11 -4.99
CA ILE A 965 11.40 18.35 -5.58
C ILE A 965 12.87 18.49 -5.16
N ARG A 966 13.19 18.34 -3.87
CA ARG A 966 14.57 18.44 -3.36
C ARG A 966 15.48 17.41 -4.04
N SER A 967 15.07 16.15 -4.09
CA SER A 967 15.82 15.07 -4.74
C SER A 967 16.10 15.39 -6.22
N GLU A 968 15.11 15.84 -6.99
CA GLU A 968 15.32 16.18 -8.40
C GLU A 968 16.20 17.41 -8.59
N LEU A 969 16.09 18.42 -7.72
CA LEU A 969 16.98 19.58 -7.71
C LEU A 969 18.42 19.19 -7.35
N ASP A 970 18.63 18.31 -6.38
CA ASP A 970 19.94 17.85 -5.95
C ASP A 970 20.61 16.98 -7.04
N LYS A 971 19.87 16.08 -7.68
CA LYS A 971 20.36 15.31 -8.85
C LYS A 971 20.85 16.24 -9.96
N ARG A 972 20.07 17.30 -10.24
CA ARG A 972 20.43 18.27 -11.27
C ARG A 972 21.60 19.15 -10.84
N ALA A 973 21.69 19.53 -9.57
CA ALA A 973 22.84 20.24 -9.02
C ALA A 973 24.13 19.44 -9.21
N GLN A 974 24.09 18.13 -8.93
CA GLN A 974 25.24 17.23 -9.10
C GLN A 974 25.67 17.14 -10.56
N SER A 975 24.73 17.05 -11.52
CA SER A 975 25.08 17.05 -12.95
C SER A 975 25.69 18.36 -13.43
N LEU A 976 25.38 19.48 -12.78
CA LEU A 976 25.83 20.83 -13.16
C LEU A 976 27.18 21.23 -12.54
N HIS A 977 27.76 20.40 -11.68
CA HIS A 977 29.04 20.71 -11.04
C HIS A 977 30.19 20.83 -12.05
N ASP A 978 30.18 19.95 -13.06
CA ASP A 978 31.21 19.86 -14.10
C ASP A 978 30.84 20.61 -15.40
N GLU A 979 29.61 21.11 -15.52
CA GLU A 979 29.18 21.89 -16.68
C GLU A 979 29.79 23.30 -16.71
N GLU A 980 29.94 23.84 -17.92
CA GLU A 980 30.39 25.22 -18.14
C GLU A 980 29.41 26.24 -17.52
N LEU A 981 29.93 27.27 -16.85
CA LEU A 981 29.12 28.30 -16.17
C LEU A 981 28.13 29.03 -17.06
N HIS A 982 28.38 29.06 -18.37
CA HIS A 982 27.54 29.72 -19.36
C HIS A 982 26.59 28.75 -20.08
N SER A 983 26.46 27.50 -19.60
CA SER A 983 25.55 26.53 -20.19
C SER A 983 24.09 26.99 -20.03
N VAL A 984 23.27 26.63 -21.02
CA VAL A 984 21.83 26.88 -20.98
C VAL A 984 21.19 26.13 -19.80
N SER A 985 21.68 24.94 -19.46
CA SER A 985 21.23 24.12 -18.33
C SER A 985 21.43 24.83 -16.99
N MET A 986 22.58 25.48 -16.77
CA MET A 986 22.88 26.21 -15.53
C MET A 986 21.95 27.41 -15.35
N ARG A 987 21.64 28.12 -16.44
CA ARG A 987 20.65 29.21 -16.43
C ARG A 987 19.26 28.72 -16.03
N ILE A 988 18.76 27.70 -16.72
CA ILE A 988 17.42 27.15 -16.46
C ILE A 988 17.31 26.62 -15.03
N TYR A 989 18.37 25.99 -14.51
CA TYR A 989 18.39 25.50 -13.14
C TYR A 989 18.22 26.63 -12.11
N LEU A 990 18.95 27.73 -12.26
CA LEU A 990 18.85 28.88 -11.36
C LEU A 990 17.51 29.62 -11.51
N GLU A 991 16.98 29.75 -12.73
CA GLU A 991 15.64 30.30 -12.99
C GLU A 991 14.55 29.45 -12.34
N ASN A 992 14.60 28.12 -12.49
CA ASN A 992 13.69 27.19 -11.85
C ASN A 992 13.74 27.30 -10.32
N LEU A 993 14.93 27.36 -9.73
CA LEU A 993 15.10 27.60 -8.29
C LEU A 993 14.49 28.94 -7.86
N GLY A 994 14.63 29.98 -8.68
CA GLY A 994 14.04 31.30 -8.44
C GLY A 994 12.51 31.24 -8.40
N LEU A 995 11.89 30.55 -9.37
CA LEU A 995 10.43 30.34 -9.41
C LEU A 995 9.94 29.50 -8.22
N LEU A 996 10.66 28.43 -7.86
CA LEU A 996 10.32 27.58 -6.73
C LEU A 996 10.43 28.31 -5.40
N LYS A 997 11.48 29.11 -5.21
CA LYS A 997 11.64 29.97 -4.03
C LYS A 997 10.45 30.91 -3.83
N ASN A 998 9.88 31.44 -4.91
CA ASN A 998 8.74 32.36 -4.82
C ASN A 998 7.42 31.65 -4.45
N SER A 999 7.35 30.34 -4.67
CA SER A 999 6.12 29.55 -4.44
C SER A 999 6.19 28.68 -3.18
N PHE A 1000 7.40 28.36 -2.74
CA PHE A 1000 7.69 27.46 -1.62
C PHE A 1000 8.89 28.02 -0.82
N ASP A 1001 8.63 28.51 0.38
CA ASP A 1001 9.62 29.23 1.22
C ASP A 1001 10.86 28.38 1.56
N GLU A 1002 10.68 27.06 1.68
CA GLU A 1002 11.72 26.11 2.06
C GLU A 1002 12.92 26.07 1.09
N PHE A 1003 12.72 26.44 -0.18
CA PHE A 1003 13.80 26.45 -1.17
C PHE A 1003 14.60 27.76 -1.17
N GLY A 1004 14.24 28.74 -0.34
CA GLY A 1004 15.00 29.99 -0.22
C GLY A 1004 16.46 29.76 0.18
N ALA A 1005 16.71 28.88 1.16
CA ALA A 1005 18.07 28.55 1.60
C ALA A 1005 18.86 27.80 0.52
N LEU A 1006 18.21 26.89 -0.20
CA LEU A 1006 18.83 26.13 -1.30
C LEU A 1006 19.23 27.06 -2.44
N HIS A 1007 18.31 27.93 -2.88
CA HIS A 1007 18.58 28.95 -3.89
C HIS A 1007 19.79 29.82 -3.50
N GLN A 1008 19.84 30.33 -2.26
CA GLN A 1008 20.98 31.13 -1.79
C GLN A 1008 22.31 30.37 -1.77
N ARG A 1009 22.28 29.07 -1.45
CA ARG A 1009 23.48 28.22 -1.46
C ARG A 1009 23.98 28.01 -2.89
N CYS A 1010 23.10 27.68 -3.83
CA CYS A 1010 23.45 27.48 -5.24
C CYS A 1010 23.95 28.79 -5.89
N CYS A 1011 23.32 29.92 -5.57
CA CYS A 1011 23.83 31.23 -5.98
C CYS A 1011 25.26 31.45 -5.49
N ARG A 1012 25.54 31.25 -4.19
CA ARG A 1012 26.90 31.41 -3.64
C ARG A 1012 27.92 30.48 -4.29
N ASP A 1013 27.55 29.24 -4.60
CA ASP A 1013 28.46 28.32 -5.30
C ASP A 1013 28.80 28.82 -6.71
N PHE A 1014 27.79 29.31 -7.44
CA PHE A 1014 28.00 29.96 -8.74
C PHE A 1014 28.91 31.20 -8.62
N GLU A 1015 28.66 32.07 -7.64
CA GLU A 1015 29.47 33.27 -7.39
C GLU A 1015 30.94 32.90 -7.15
N ASN A 1016 31.21 31.89 -6.33
CA ASN A 1016 32.56 31.39 -6.07
C ASN A 1016 33.23 30.82 -7.33
N ARG A 1017 32.50 30.07 -8.16
CA ARG A 1017 33.03 29.52 -9.42
C ARG A 1017 33.33 30.64 -10.43
N LEU A 1018 32.47 31.64 -10.51
CA LEU A 1018 32.68 32.82 -11.35
C LEU A 1018 33.89 33.63 -10.89
N GLU A 1019 34.05 33.83 -9.57
CA GLU A 1019 35.21 34.52 -9.01
C GLU A 1019 36.52 33.76 -9.30
N LYS A 1020 36.53 32.43 -9.18
CA LYS A 1020 37.67 31.59 -9.58
C LYS A 1020 38.01 31.73 -11.07
N LEU A 1021 37.00 31.76 -11.95
CA LEU A 1021 37.20 31.99 -13.38
C LEU A 1021 37.75 33.39 -13.67
N ALA A 1022 37.31 34.42 -12.94
CA ALA A 1022 37.87 35.76 -13.07
C ALA A 1022 39.33 35.82 -12.58
N GLN A 1023 39.64 35.15 -11.46
CA GLN A 1023 41.00 35.09 -10.90
C GLN A 1023 41.97 34.31 -11.79
N SER A 1024 41.50 33.30 -12.54
CA SER A 1024 42.37 32.53 -13.43
C SER A 1024 42.93 33.33 -14.60
N VAL A 1025 42.47 34.56 -14.83
CA VAL A 1025 43.02 35.46 -15.86
C VAL A 1025 44.44 35.93 -15.54
N HIS A 1026 44.83 35.99 -14.26
CA HIS A 1026 46.11 36.56 -13.83
C HIS A 1026 47.31 35.75 -14.34
N GLU A 1027 47.24 34.42 -14.32
CA GLU A 1027 48.32 33.55 -14.78
C GLU A 1027 48.61 33.71 -16.29
N PRO A 1028 47.60 33.66 -17.20
CA PRO A 1028 47.80 33.99 -18.61
C PRO A 1028 48.26 35.42 -18.88
N ILE A 1029 47.86 36.41 -18.05
CA ILE A 1029 48.34 37.79 -18.16
C ILE A 1029 49.86 37.85 -17.90
N ASP A 1030 50.32 37.26 -16.79
CA ASP A 1030 51.74 37.26 -16.41
C ASP A 1030 52.59 36.49 -17.42
N ALA A 1031 52.04 35.43 -18.01
CA ALA A 1031 52.68 34.65 -19.07
C ALA A 1031 52.63 35.31 -20.48
N ASN A 1032 51.91 36.43 -20.64
CA ASN A 1032 51.64 37.09 -21.92
C ASN A 1032 50.87 36.23 -22.96
N GLU A 1033 50.04 35.30 -22.50
CA GLU A 1033 49.23 34.40 -23.34
C GLU A 1033 47.87 35.02 -23.67
N PHE A 1034 47.87 36.12 -24.44
CA PHE A 1034 46.68 36.95 -24.70
C PHE A 1034 45.50 36.21 -25.36
N SER A 1035 45.74 35.10 -26.06
CA SER A 1035 44.66 34.26 -26.60
C SER A 1035 43.82 33.60 -25.50
N LYS A 1036 44.46 33.10 -24.43
CA LYS A 1036 43.76 32.52 -23.27
C LYS A 1036 43.06 33.60 -22.46
N VAL A 1037 43.68 34.78 -22.33
CA VAL A 1037 43.03 35.95 -21.70
C VAL A 1037 41.72 36.31 -22.43
N ALA A 1038 41.75 36.36 -23.76
CA ALA A 1038 40.56 36.65 -24.55
C ALA A 1038 39.46 35.57 -24.40
N GLU A 1039 39.84 34.31 -24.24
CA GLU A 1039 38.91 33.20 -23.98
C GLU A 1039 38.22 33.32 -22.62
N ILE A 1040 38.97 33.64 -21.54
CA ILE A 1040 38.40 33.86 -20.21
C ILE A 1040 37.41 35.04 -20.23
N ILE A 1041 37.78 36.16 -20.85
CA ILE A 1041 36.90 37.34 -21.02
C ILE A 1041 35.62 36.96 -21.79
N LEU A 1042 35.74 36.11 -22.83
CA LEU A 1042 34.60 35.60 -23.56
C LEU A 1042 33.67 34.75 -22.68
N LEU A 1043 34.21 33.81 -21.90
CA LEU A 1043 33.41 32.96 -21.01
C LEU A 1043 32.63 33.78 -19.98
N ILE A 1044 33.27 34.78 -19.37
CA ILE A 1044 32.61 35.69 -18.41
C ILE A 1044 31.53 36.53 -19.10
N SER A 1045 31.79 37.05 -20.31
CA SER A 1045 30.79 37.85 -21.03
C SER A 1045 29.55 37.03 -21.43
N LYS A 1046 29.72 35.77 -21.84
CA LYS A 1046 28.61 34.84 -22.10
C LYS A 1046 27.75 34.59 -20.87
N CYS A 1047 28.35 34.51 -19.67
CA CYS A 1047 27.59 34.41 -18.42
C CYS A 1047 26.67 35.63 -18.23
N SER A 1048 27.11 36.83 -18.62
CA SER A 1048 26.31 38.07 -18.46
C SER A 1048 25.06 38.08 -19.37
N THR A 1049 25.14 37.50 -20.56
CA THR A 1049 24.03 37.48 -21.52
C THR A 1049 22.87 36.54 -21.12
N GLY A 1050 23.09 35.65 -20.14
CA GLY A 1050 22.09 34.67 -19.71
C GLY A 1050 21.63 34.78 -18.26
N LEU A 1051 22.45 35.33 -17.35
CA LEU A 1051 22.23 35.16 -15.90
C LEU A 1051 22.01 36.47 -15.12
N ASN A 1052 21.97 37.62 -15.80
CA ASN A 1052 21.94 38.94 -15.16
C ASN A 1052 20.71 39.17 -14.25
N ASN A 1053 19.61 38.47 -14.51
CA ASN A 1053 18.38 38.57 -13.70
C ASN A 1053 18.52 37.99 -12.29
N ASN A 1054 19.45 37.04 -12.08
CA ASN A 1054 19.59 36.32 -10.81
C ASN A 1054 20.72 36.88 -9.92
N PHE A 1055 21.66 37.65 -10.48
CA PHE A 1055 22.82 38.15 -9.77
C PHE A 1055 22.95 39.65 -10.00
N HIS A 1056 22.67 40.45 -8.97
CA HIS A 1056 22.62 41.92 -8.94
C HIS A 1056 23.88 42.63 -9.49
N GLY A 1057 24.16 42.54 -10.78
CA GLY A 1057 25.33 43.13 -11.43
C GLY A 1057 26.67 42.48 -11.06
N LEU A 1058 26.70 41.35 -10.32
CA LEU A 1058 27.95 40.70 -9.91
C LEU A 1058 28.74 40.20 -11.13
N VAL A 1059 28.05 39.65 -12.13
CA VAL A 1059 28.70 39.18 -13.37
C VAL A 1059 29.32 40.35 -14.13
N GLU A 1060 28.61 41.48 -14.20
CA GLU A 1060 29.13 42.72 -14.81
C GLU A 1060 30.34 43.26 -14.02
N GLN A 1061 30.30 43.19 -12.69
CA GLN A 1061 31.41 43.60 -11.83
C GLN A 1061 32.66 42.74 -12.07
N GLN A 1062 32.52 41.42 -12.16
CA GLN A 1062 33.65 40.53 -12.43
C GLN A 1062 34.18 40.69 -13.85
N TYR A 1063 33.29 40.90 -14.83
CA TYR A 1063 33.69 41.23 -16.20
C TYR A 1063 34.52 42.53 -16.24
N ARG A 1064 34.06 43.58 -15.55
CA ARG A 1064 34.81 44.85 -15.38
C ARG A 1064 36.17 44.63 -14.73
N LYS A 1065 36.23 43.94 -13.59
CA LYS A 1065 37.50 43.66 -12.88
C LYS A 1065 38.51 42.94 -13.77
N THR A 1066 38.06 41.93 -14.51
CA THR A 1066 38.90 41.13 -15.42
C THR A 1066 39.48 41.99 -16.53
N VAL A 1067 38.65 42.78 -17.22
CA VAL A 1067 39.11 43.68 -18.30
C VAL A 1067 40.04 44.77 -17.75
N SER A 1068 39.72 45.35 -16.59
CA SER A 1068 40.56 46.35 -15.93
C SER A 1068 41.94 45.81 -15.58
N ALA A 1069 42.05 44.58 -15.07
CA ALA A 1069 43.33 43.96 -14.74
C ALA A 1069 44.25 43.81 -15.96
N VAL A 1070 43.69 43.43 -17.12
CA VAL A 1070 44.45 43.34 -18.39
C VAL A 1070 44.96 44.70 -18.82
N LEU A 1071 44.10 45.72 -18.79
CA LEU A 1071 44.48 47.08 -19.19
C LEU A 1071 45.52 47.68 -18.25
N GLU A 1072 45.38 47.47 -16.94
CA GLU A 1072 46.33 47.90 -15.93
C GLU A 1072 47.70 47.23 -16.12
N TYR A 1073 47.73 45.91 -16.39
CA TYR A 1073 48.98 45.21 -16.73
C TYR A 1073 49.69 45.84 -17.94
N LEU A 1074 48.95 46.09 -19.03
CA LEU A 1074 49.53 46.67 -20.25
C LEU A 1074 49.95 48.14 -20.05
N SER A 1075 49.21 48.92 -19.28
CA SER A 1075 49.61 50.27 -18.87
C SER A 1075 50.88 50.24 -18.03
N ASN A 1076 51.00 49.31 -17.07
CA ASN A 1076 52.22 49.14 -16.27
C ASN A 1076 53.42 48.72 -17.14
N VAL A 1077 53.23 47.83 -18.13
CA VAL A 1077 54.27 47.50 -19.12
C VAL A 1077 54.71 48.74 -19.89
N SER A 1078 53.76 49.62 -20.24
CA SER A 1078 54.05 50.90 -20.91
C SER A 1078 54.76 51.91 -20.01
N GLU A 1079 54.48 51.91 -18.71
CA GLU A 1079 55.09 52.83 -17.74
C GLU A 1079 56.48 52.41 -17.27
N LYS A 1080 56.84 51.13 -17.39
CA LYS A 1080 58.19 50.63 -17.02
C LYS A 1080 59.32 51.43 -17.69
N ILE A 1081 59.10 51.96 -18.89
CA ILE A 1081 60.10 52.74 -19.63
C ILE A 1081 60.23 54.21 -19.20
N ASN A 1082 59.34 54.72 -18.34
CA ASN A 1082 59.32 56.15 -17.99
C ASN A 1082 60.68 56.61 -17.43
N HIS A 1083 61.24 55.89 -16.44
CA HIS A 1083 62.54 56.22 -15.86
C HIS A 1083 63.72 56.04 -16.83
N MET A 1084 63.58 55.19 -17.87
CA MET A 1084 64.62 55.00 -18.89
C MET A 1084 64.60 56.13 -19.93
N VAL A 1085 63.41 56.66 -20.24
CA VAL A 1085 63.23 57.77 -21.17
C VAL A 1085 63.59 59.12 -20.54
N ASP A 1086 63.72 59.18 -19.21
CA ASP A 1086 64.23 60.35 -18.49
C ASP A 1086 65.77 60.38 -18.38
N SER A 1087 66.46 59.27 -18.69
CA SER A 1087 67.93 59.21 -18.63
C SER A 1087 68.60 59.74 -19.89
N ILE A 1088 69.70 60.47 -19.72
CA ILE A 1088 70.46 61.07 -20.84
C ILE A 1088 71.08 60.01 -21.77
N ARG A 1089 71.26 58.77 -21.27
CA ARG A 1089 71.86 57.62 -21.96
C ARG A 1089 71.02 56.39 -21.74
N LEU A 1090 70.95 55.52 -22.75
CA LEU A 1090 70.40 54.18 -22.60
C LEU A 1090 71.54 53.17 -22.44
N SER A 1091 71.40 52.28 -21.47
CA SER A 1091 72.23 51.07 -21.42
C SER A 1091 71.72 50.04 -22.42
N GLU A 1092 72.57 49.07 -22.77
CA GLU A 1092 72.16 47.90 -23.57
C GLU A 1092 70.99 47.14 -22.92
N SER A 1093 70.93 47.15 -21.58
CA SER A 1093 69.83 46.56 -20.82
C SER A 1093 68.50 47.33 -20.97
N ASP A 1094 68.56 48.66 -21.06
CA ASP A 1094 67.38 49.51 -21.25
C ASP A 1094 66.78 49.32 -22.65
N VAL A 1095 67.63 49.28 -23.69
CA VAL A 1095 67.19 49.01 -25.06
C VAL A 1095 66.55 47.63 -25.18
N LYS A 1096 67.13 46.62 -24.52
CA LYS A 1096 66.54 45.27 -24.46
C LYS A 1096 65.19 45.29 -23.74
N MET A 1097 65.05 46.07 -22.68
CA MET A 1097 63.78 46.22 -21.95
C MET A 1097 62.71 46.92 -22.80
N ILE A 1098 63.05 48.01 -23.49
CA ILE A 1098 62.14 48.70 -24.42
C ILE A 1098 61.65 47.75 -25.51
N LYS A 1099 62.54 46.93 -26.08
CA LYS A 1099 62.17 45.87 -27.05
C LYS A 1099 61.20 44.86 -26.46
N THR A 1100 61.47 44.38 -25.25
CA THR A 1100 60.60 43.41 -24.55
C THR A 1100 59.21 44.01 -24.31
N CYS A 1101 59.12 45.23 -23.77
CA CYS A 1101 57.84 45.92 -23.57
C CYS A 1101 57.08 46.10 -24.89
N MET A 1102 57.76 46.52 -25.96
CA MET A 1102 57.14 46.69 -27.27
C MET A 1102 56.61 45.36 -27.84
N ASN A 1103 57.35 44.26 -27.67
CA ASN A 1103 56.92 42.94 -28.13
C ASN A 1103 55.67 42.46 -27.38
N ILE A 1104 55.58 42.69 -26.07
CA ILE A 1104 54.38 42.37 -25.26
C ILE A 1104 53.18 43.19 -25.74
N LEU A 1105 53.35 44.51 -25.87
CA LEU A 1105 52.30 45.41 -26.35
C LEU A 1105 51.85 45.06 -27.78
N ARG A 1106 52.79 44.71 -28.67
CA ARG A 1106 52.49 44.23 -30.02
C ARG A 1106 51.69 42.93 -29.99
N ALA A 1107 52.09 41.96 -29.18
CA ALA A 1107 51.38 40.68 -29.05
C ALA A 1107 49.94 40.85 -28.54
N ALA A 1108 49.71 41.78 -27.60
CA ALA A 1108 48.37 42.14 -27.15
C ALA A 1108 47.56 42.86 -28.25
N ARG A 1109 48.19 43.82 -28.96
CA ARG A 1109 47.56 44.64 -30.01
C ARG A 1109 47.12 43.79 -31.19
N ASP A 1110 47.98 42.88 -31.63
CA ASP A 1110 47.76 42.07 -32.83
C ASP A 1110 46.82 40.88 -32.56
N ASN A 1111 46.45 40.64 -31.29
CA ASN A 1111 45.42 39.65 -30.93
C ASN A 1111 44.02 40.19 -31.22
N VAL A 1112 43.47 39.78 -32.37
CA VAL A 1112 42.14 40.20 -32.85
C VAL A 1112 41.03 39.86 -31.87
N SER A 1113 41.10 38.69 -31.21
CA SER A 1113 40.08 38.26 -30.24
C SER A 1113 40.06 39.18 -29.02
N LEU A 1114 41.22 39.50 -28.46
CA LEU A 1114 41.32 40.41 -27.32
C LEU A 1114 40.84 41.82 -27.66
N GLN A 1115 41.19 42.34 -28.85
CA GLN A 1115 40.73 43.63 -29.35
C GLN A 1115 39.20 43.72 -29.43
N ASP A 1116 38.56 42.72 -30.04
CA ASP A 1116 37.10 42.68 -30.18
C ASP A 1116 36.40 42.66 -28.82
N ARG A 1117 36.94 41.92 -27.85
CA ARG A 1117 36.36 41.82 -26.49
C ARG A 1117 36.50 43.12 -25.70
N ILE A 1118 37.66 43.78 -25.76
CA ILE A 1118 37.88 45.07 -25.08
C ILE A 1118 37.02 46.17 -25.73
N GLU A 1119 36.87 46.16 -27.06
CA GLU A 1119 36.01 47.11 -27.76
C GLU A 1119 34.52 46.86 -27.47
N THR A 1120 34.11 45.59 -27.35
CA THR A 1120 32.75 45.21 -26.89
C THR A 1120 32.49 45.74 -25.49
N TYR A 1121 33.44 45.55 -24.56
CA TYR A 1121 33.37 46.14 -23.22
C TYR A 1121 33.23 47.67 -23.28
N ARG A 1122 34.04 48.34 -24.11
CA ARG A 1122 33.98 49.80 -24.29
C ARG A 1122 32.59 50.28 -24.73
N LYS A 1123 31.98 49.57 -25.70
CA LYS A 1123 30.64 49.87 -26.21
C LYS A 1123 29.53 49.65 -25.18
N MET A 1124 29.63 48.59 -24.36
CA MET A 1124 28.63 48.28 -23.33
C MET A 1124 28.57 49.39 -22.27
N PHE A 1125 29.72 49.91 -21.82
CA PHE A 1125 29.78 50.92 -20.76
C PHE A 1125 29.70 52.37 -21.25
N GLN A 1126 29.95 52.66 -22.53
CA GLN A 1126 29.69 54.00 -23.11
C GLN A 1126 28.20 54.38 -23.19
N LYS A 1127 27.29 53.40 -23.16
CA LYS A 1127 25.83 53.63 -23.17
C LYS A 1127 25.24 53.98 -21.79
N GLN A 1128 25.93 53.67 -20.68
CA GLN A 1128 25.48 54.00 -19.32
C GLN A 1128 26.01 55.39 -18.92
N LYS A 1129 25.26 56.44 -19.28
CA LYS A 1129 25.73 57.82 -19.38
C LYS A 1129 25.90 58.61 -18.05
N ASN A 1130 25.91 57.96 -16.89
CA ASN A 1130 25.77 58.67 -15.61
C ASN A 1130 26.91 58.51 -14.58
N ASP A 1131 27.96 57.74 -14.83
CA ASP A 1131 29.09 57.68 -13.90
C ASP A 1131 30.34 58.36 -14.47
N SER A 1132 30.70 59.46 -13.82
CA SER A 1132 31.93 60.19 -14.04
C SER A 1132 33.13 59.38 -13.55
N MET A 1133 33.67 58.43 -14.32
CA MET A 1133 35.05 57.98 -14.12
C MET A 1133 35.57 57.03 -15.22
N VAL A 1134 36.82 57.31 -15.62
CA VAL A 1134 37.73 56.52 -16.46
C VAL A 1134 37.35 56.41 -17.94
N ASN A 1135 37.95 57.28 -18.75
CA ASN A 1135 38.13 57.03 -20.19
C ASN A 1135 39.01 55.77 -20.33
N VAL A 1136 38.37 54.60 -20.46
CA VAL A 1136 39.07 53.32 -20.61
C VAL A 1136 39.84 53.37 -21.93
N LYS A 1137 41.17 53.38 -21.83
CA LYS A 1137 42.06 53.43 -22.99
C LYS A 1137 41.96 52.15 -23.80
N GLY A 1138 41.85 52.27 -25.12
CA GLY A 1138 41.92 51.13 -26.02
C GLY A 1138 43.32 50.54 -26.09
N LEU A 1139 43.47 49.28 -26.50
CA LEU A 1139 44.79 48.65 -26.69
C LEU A 1139 45.68 49.45 -27.64
N ASN A 1140 45.10 49.97 -28.72
CA ASN A 1140 45.81 50.83 -29.68
C ASN A 1140 46.26 52.15 -29.05
N GLU A 1141 45.49 52.72 -28.12
CA GLU A 1141 45.86 53.94 -27.42
C GLU A 1141 47.05 53.70 -26.49
N ILE A 1142 47.05 52.60 -25.72
CA ILE A 1142 48.18 52.22 -24.86
C ILE A 1142 49.46 51.97 -25.67
N CYS A 1143 49.35 51.26 -26.80
CA CYS A 1143 50.50 51.01 -27.69
C CYS A 1143 51.02 52.30 -28.32
N ASN A 1144 50.12 53.17 -28.78
CA ASN A 1144 50.52 54.45 -29.39
C ASN A 1144 51.18 55.38 -28.36
N GLU A 1145 50.66 55.46 -27.14
CA GLU A 1145 51.29 56.24 -26.07
C GLU A 1145 52.70 55.75 -25.75
N PHE A 1146 52.93 54.43 -25.72
CA PHE A 1146 54.26 53.87 -25.57
C PHE A 1146 55.20 54.30 -26.70
N ILE A 1147 54.74 54.17 -27.95
CA ILE A 1147 55.52 54.57 -29.13
C ILE A 1147 55.84 56.07 -29.08
N GLU A 1148 54.85 56.93 -28.80
CA GLU A 1148 55.05 58.38 -28.72
C GLU A 1148 56.03 58.77 -27.60
N LYS A 1149 56.04 58.07 -26.46
CA LYS A 1149 57.05 58.30 -25.41
C LYS A 1149 58.46 58.00 -25.90
N VAL A 1150 58.67 56.86 -26.56
CA VAL A 1150 60.00 56.49 -27.08
C VAL A 1150 60.41 57.40 -28.26
N VAL A 1151 59.47 57.83 -29.09
CA VAL A 1151 59.71 58.81 -30.16
C VAL A 1151 60.06 60.19 -29.58
N SER A 1152 59.40 60.60 -28.49
CA SER A 1152 59.74 61.83 -27.77
C SER A 1152 61.17 61.78 -27.24
N TYR A 1153 61.57 60.68 -26.62
CA TYR A 1153 62.97 60.45 -26.22
C TYR A 1153 63.94 60.58 -27.39
N PHE A 1154 63.64 59.91 -28.50
CA PHE A 1154 64.43 59.97 -29.72
C PHE A 1154 64.60 61.41 -30.23
N ASN A 1155 63.53 62.21 -30.18
CA ASN A 1155 63.57 63.61 -30.56
C ASN A 1155 64.36 64.47 -29.55
N GLN A 1156 64.36 64.13 -28.26
CA GLN A 1156 65.22 64.79 -27.27
C GLN A 1156 66.70 64.52 -27.56
N ILE A 1157 67.06 63.29 -27.93
CA ILE A 1157 68.42 62.96 -28.39
C ILE A 1157 68.77 63.82 -29.61
N ASN A 1158 67.87 63.93 -30.59
CA ASN A 1158 68.09 64.74 -31.78
C ASN A 1158 68.34 66.23 -31.43
N ASN A 1159 67.52 66.83 -30.56
CA ASN A 1159 67.70 68.20 -30.10
C ASN A 1159 69.03 68.38 -29.34
N ARG A 1160 69.48 67.36 -28.62
CA ARG A 1160 70.76 67.39 -27.90
C ARG A 1160 71.95 67.35 -28.85
N VAL A 1161 71.88 66.54 -29.91
CA VAL A 1161 72.86 66.54 -30.99
C VAL A 1161 72.94 67.93 -31.64
N GLU A 1162 71.79 68.59 -31.84
CA GLU A 1162 71.75 70.00 -32.32
C GLU A 1162 72.42 70.98 -31.35
N GLN A 1163 72.18 70.86 -30.04
CA GLN A 1163 72.84 71.70 -29.03
C GLN A 1163 74.37 71.49 -28.97
N ILE A 1164 74.84 70.25 -29.17
CA ILE A 1164 76.28 69.96 -29.21
C ILE A 1164 76.93 70.62 -30.44
N PHE A 1165 76.22 70.72 -31.57
CA PHE A 1165 76.69 71.48 -32.73
C PHE A 1165 76.84 72.97 -32.44
N GLU A 1166 75.94 73.55 -31.65
CA GLU A 1166 75.98 74.98 -31.29
C GLU A 1166 77.08 75.32 -30.27
N ALA A 1167 77.42 74.39 -29.36
CA ALA A 1167 78.35 74.63 -28.24
C ALA A 1167 79.87 74.59 -28.58
N SER A 1168 80.26 74.21 -29.80
CA SER A 1168 81.66 74.30 -30.31
C SER A 1168 82.76 73.65 -29.43
N GLY A 1169 82.54 72.46 -28.87
CA GLY A 1169 83.55 71.72 -28.06
C GLY A 1169 84.55 70.89 -28.87
N ASP A 1170 85.71 70.55 -28.29
CA ASP A 1170 86.75 69.69 -28.90
C ASP A 1170 86.35 68.19 -28.96
N HIS A 1171 85.34 67.74 -28.19
CA HIS A 1171 84.85 66.34 -28.12
C HIS A 1171 83.46 66.12 -28.76
N ALA A 1172 82.92 67.11 -29.48
CA ALA A 1172 81.54 67.11 -29.98
C ALA A 1172 81.17 65.86 -30.81
N LEU A 1173 82.06 65.36 -31.67
CA LEU A 1173 81.79 64.21 -32.53
C LEU A 1173 81.84 62.85 -31.79
N GLU A 1174 82.53 62.78 -30.65
CA GLU A 1174 82.60 61.58 -29.79
C GLU A 1174 81.37 61.49 -28.87
N ASP A 1175 80.89 62.64 -28.38
CA ASP A 1175 79.63 62.72 -27.62
C ASP A 1175 78.41 62.42 -28.51
N ILE A 1176 78.44 62.88 -29.77
CA ILE A 1176 77.43 62.58 -30.79
C ILE A 1176 77.47 61.11 -31.21
N GLU A 1177 78.64 60.48 -31.37
CA GLU A 1177 78.77 59.04 -31.73
C GLU A 1177 77.90 58.19 -30.81
N ASN A 1178 78.08 58.39 -29.51
CA ASN A 1178 77.36 57.63 -28.51
C ASN A 1178 75.85 57.92 -28.57
N LEU A 1179 75.41 59.16 -28.85
CA LEU A 1179 73.98 59.51 -28.95
C LEU A 1179 73.33 58.92 -30.20
N VAL A 1180 74.08 58.85 -31.31
CA VAL A 1180 73.64 58.19 -32.54
C VAL A 1180 73.57 56.67 -32.35
N ASN A 1181 74.50 56.08 -31.59
CA ASN A 1181 74.42 54.67 -31.20
C ASN A 1181 73.14 54.37 -30.40
N ASP A 1182 72.72 55.26 -29.48
CA ASP A 1182 71.45 55.15 -28.76
C ASP A 1182 70.25 55.25 -29.72
N MET A 1183 70.29 56.18 -30.69
CA MET A 1183 69.27 56.32 -31.75
C MET A 1183 69.17 55.05 -32.61
N ASP A 1184 70.31 54.48 -33.03
CA ASP A 1184 70.37 53.25 -33.82
C ASP A 1184 69.85 52.05 -33.04
N ALA A 1185 70.22 51.94 -31.76
CA ALA A 1185 69.79 50.87 -30.88
C ALA A 1185 68.26 50.86 -30.71
N ILE A 1186 67.61 52.03 -30.56
CA ILE A 1186 66.15 52.15 -30.50
C ILE A 1186 65.50 51.88 -31.86
N ARG A 1187 66.08 52.38 -32.96
CA ARG A 1187 65.58 52.21 -34.34
C ARG A 1187 65.62 50.77 -34.84
N THR A 1188 66.25 49.85 -34.11
CA THR A 1188 66.07 48.41 -34.37
C THR A 1188 64.64 47.91 -34.12
N ILE A 1189 63.76 48.73 -33.51
CA ILE A 1189 62.33 48.46 -33.33
C ILE A 1189 61.55 49.04 -34.52
N PRO A 1190 60.86 48.22 -35.34
CA PRO A 1190 60.23 48.66 -36.59
C PRO A 1190 59.22 49.81 -36.47
N GLU A 1191 58.38 49.80 -35.43
CA GLU A 1191 57.36 50.84 -35.21
C GLU A 1191 57.97 52.20 -34.83
N ILE A 1192 59.16 52.21 -34.24
CA ILE A 1192 59.88 53.44 -33.91
C ILE A 1192 60.72 53.88 -35.11
N GLU A 1193 61.34 52.95 -35.83
CA GLU A 1193 62.09 53.20 -37.07
C GLU A 1193 61.24 53.99 -38.08
N SER A 1194 60.04 53.49 -38.37
CA SER A 1194 59.09 54.12 -39.28
C SER A 1194 58.68 55.54 -38.87
N LYS A 1195 58.49 55.79 -37.56
CA LYS A 1195 58.13 57.13 -37.06
C LYS A 1195 59.31 58.09 -36.94
N THR A 1196 60.54 57.58 -36.82
CA THR A 1196 61.75 58.40 -36.57
C THR A 1196 62.66 58.55 -37.78
N ALA A 1197 62.44 57.79 -38.88
CA ALA A 1197 63.25 57.79 -40.10
C ALA A 1197 63.57 59.21 -40.62
N GLY A 1198 62.55 60.03 -40.80
CA GLY A 1198 62.74 61.40 -41.30
C GLY A 1198 63.57 62.29 -40.37
N ALA A 1199 63.43 62.13 -39.05
CA ALA A 1199 64.25 62.87 -38.08
C ALA A 1199 65.70 62.40 -38.10
N TYR A 1200 65.91 61.08 -38.04
CA TYR A 1200 67.24 60.46 -38.08
C TYR A 1200 68.07 60.88 -39.30
N TYR A 1201 67.50 60.78 -40.52
CA TYR A 1201 68.21 61.16 -41.74
C TYR A 1201 68.60 62.64 -41.74
N ARG A 1202 67.73 63.52 -41.23
CA ARG A 1202 68.07 64.95 -41.09
C ARG A 1202 69.23 65.16 -40.11
N THR A 1203 69.23 64.46 -38.98
CA THR A 1203 70.34 64.50 -38.01
C THR A 1203 71.64 64.00 -38.65
N ALA A 1204 71.59 62.87 -39.35
CA ALA A 1204 72.74 62.29 -40.04
C ALA A 1204 73.31 63.21 -41.14
N GLU A 1205 72.45 63.87 -41.93
CA GLU A 1205 72.88 64.88 -42.91
C GLU A 1205 73.51 66.11 -42.24
N LYS A 1206 72.95 66.57 -41.10
CA LYS A 1206 73.55 67.66 -40.32
C LYS A 1206 74.93 67.28 -39.77
N ILE A 1207 75.09 66.08 -39.23
CA ILE A 1207 76.39 65.53 -38.80
C ILE A 1207 77.37 65.51 -39.97
N ARG A 1208 76.94 65.00 -41.14
CA ARG A 1208 77.78 64.96 -42.34
C ARG A 1208 78.16 66.36 -42.84
N GLY A 1209 77.22 67.29 -42.84
CA GLY A 1209 77.44 68.69 -43.18
C GLY A 1209 78.45 69.36 -42.23
N TYR A 1210 78.36 69.09 -40.94
CA TYR A 1210 79.33 69.58 -39.94
C TYR A 1210 80.73 68.99 -40.15
N MET A 1211 80.83 67.69 -40.41
CA MET A 1211 82.11 67.05 -40.76
C MET A 1211 82.72 67.64 -42.04
N GLN A 1212 81.90 67.86 -43.08
CA GLN A 1212 82.35 68.52 -44.31
C GLN A 1212 82.80 69.95 -44.06
N GLN A 1213 82.16 70.69 -43.14
CA GLN A 1213 82.58 72.03 -42.77
C GLN A 1213 83.94 72.01 -42.06
N ILE A 1214 84.17 71.09 -41.10
CA ILE A 1214 85.48 70.93 -40.47
C ILE A 1214 86.54 70.55 -41.53
N GLN A 1215 86.18 69.69 -42.49
CA GLN A 1215 87.08 69.29 -43.58
C GLN A 1215 87.44 70.48 -44.47
N ARG A 1216 86.46 71.30 -44.88
CA ARG A 1216 86.71 72.54 -45.64
C ARG A 1216 87.54 73.54 -44.85
N ASP A 1217 87.29 73.70 -43.55
CA ASP A 1217 88.07 74.58 -42.68
C ASP A 1217 89.54 74.10 -42.60
N VAL A 1218 89.77 72.78 -42.51
CA VAL A 1218 91.12 72.18 -42.56
C VAL A 1218 91.77 72.39 -43.92
N GLU A 1219 91.07 72.12 -45.02
CA GLU A 1219 91.57 72.32 -46.39
C GLU A 1219 91.92 73.80 -46.64
N GLN A 1220 91.08 74.74 -46.19
CA GLN A 1220 91.32 76.18 -46.31
C GLN A 1220 92.50 76.63 -45.43
N MET A 1221 92.64 76.08 -44.22
CA MET A 1221 93.81 76.32 -43.35
C MET A 1221 95.11 75.73 -43.95
N MET A 1222 95.03 74.57 -44.61
CA MET A 1222 96.16 73.96 -45.33
C MET A 1222 96.55 74.78 -46.57
N GLN A 1223 95.57 75.29 -47.34
CA GLN A 1223 95.81 76.22 -48.45
C GLN A 1223 96.44 77.55 -47.97
N THR A 1224 96.04 78.06 -46.79
CA THR A 1224 96.63 79.28 -46.21
C THR A 1224 98.09 79.05 -45.79
N ILE A 1225 98.44 77.83 -45.35
CA ILE A 1225 99.84 77.41 -45.11
C ILE A 1225 100.63 77.34 -46.43
N GLU A 1226 100.05 76.79 -47.49
CA GLU A 1226 100.69 76.67 -48.80
C GLU A 1226 100.92 78.03 -49.49
N GLN A 1227 100.07 79.03 -49.22
CA GLN A 1227 100.13 80.37 -49.84
C GLN A 1227 100.99 81.41 -49.07
N GLN A 1228 101.66 81.05 -47.97
CA GLN A 1228 102.53 81.93 -47.15
C GLN A 1228 101.90 83.26 -46.65
N SER A 1229 100.57 83.36 -46.54
CA SER A 1229 99.89 84.57 -46.05
C SER A 1229 99.43 84.41 -44.59
N GLY A 1230 100.35 84.65 -43.66
CA GLY A 1230 100.08 84.74 -42.21
C GLY A 1230 100.62 83.57 -41.37
N THR A 1231 100.87 83.80 -40.07
CA THR A 1231 101.39 82.79 -39.13
C THR A 1231 100.39 81.63 -38.97
N PRO A 1232 100.76 80.39 -39.34
CA PRO A 1232 99.85 79.27 -39.28
C PRO A 1232 99.61 78.80 -37.85
N ASN A 1233 98.33 78.68 -37.46
CA ASN A 1233 97.94 78.19 -36.14
C ASN A 1233 97.88 76.65 -36.14
N TYR A 1234 99.04 76.01 -36.04
CA TYR A 1234 99.18 74.55 -36.01
C TYR A 1234 98.34 73.89 -34.89
N GLY A 1235 98.11 74.59 -33.77
CA GLY A 1235 97.25 74.11 -32.68
C GLY A 1235 95.76 74.08 -33.04
N LYS A 1236 95.30 74.91 -33.99
CA LYS A 1236 93.92 74.87 -34.50
C LYS A 1236 93.75 73.76 -35.55
N ILE A 1237 94.74 73.54 -36.41
CA ILE A 1237 94.75 72.45 -37.40
C ILE A 1237 94.82 71.08 -36.73
N ALA A 1238 95.71 70.90 -35.75
CA ALA A 1238 95.81 69.67 -34.98
C ALA A 1238 94.48 69.34 -34.27
N ARG A 1239 93.79 70.35 -33.72
CA ARG A 1239 92.46 70.19 -33.12
C ARG A 1239 91.40 69.81 -34.16
N SER A 1240 91.32 70.49 -35.30
CA SER A 1240 90.35 70.15 -36.35
C SER A 1240 90.59 68.77 -36.98
N LEU A 1241 91.85 68.37 -37.17
CA LEU A 1241 92.20 67.00 -37.61
C LEU A 1241 91.89 65.95 -36.55
N SER A 1242 92.10 66.26 -35.26
CA SER A 1242 91.70 65.38 -34.15
C SER A 1242 90.18 65.21 -34.10
N ARG A 1243 89.41 66.28 -34.33
CA ARG A 1243 87.94 66.25 -34.45
C ARG A 1243 87.46 65.40 -35.63
N LEU A 1244 88.09 65.53 -36.81
CA LEU A 1244 87.78 64.65 -37.95
C LEU A 1244 88.14 63.18 -37.68
N LYS A 1245 89.24 62.94 -36.96
CA LYS A 1245 89.65 61.59 -36.55
C LYS A 1245 88.65 60.96 -35.59
N SER A 1246 88.07 61.73 -34.67
CA SER A 1246 86.99 61.25 -33.79
C SER A 1246 85.65 61.07 -34.50
N GLY A 1247 85.47 61.54 -35.74
CA GLY A 1247 84.27 61.33 -36.56
C GLY A 1247 84.32 60.10 -37.49
N LYS A 1248 85.36 59.25 -37.41
CA LYS A 1248 85.54 58.11 -38.33
C LYS A 1248 84.43 57.06 -38.29
N TRP A 1249 83.67 57.02 -37.21
CA TRP A 1249 82.55 56.09 -37.01
C TRP A 1249 81.41 56.31 -38.00
N MET A 1250 81.23 57.52 -38.56
CA MET A 1250 80.21 57.80 -39.60
C MET A 1250 80.49 57.13 -40.96
N ASN A 1251 81.68 56.55 -41.15
CA ASN A 1251 82.02 55.77 -42.35
C ASN A 1251 81.82 54.25 -42.14
N ARG A 1252 81.41 53.83 -40.93
CA ARG A 1252 80.98 52.47 -40.62
C ARG A 1252 79.48 52.36 -40.85
#